data_AF-A0A7C4P404-F1
#
_entry.id   AF-A0A7C4P404-F1
#
_cell.length_a   1.000
_cell.length_b   1.000
_cell.length_c   1.000
_cell.angle_alpha   90.00
_cell.angle_beta   90.00
_cell.angle_gamma   90.00
#
_symmetry.space_group_name_H-M   'P 1'
#
loop_
_entity.id
_entity.type
_entity.pdbx_description
1 polymer ?
#
loop_
_entity_poly.entity_id
_entity_poly.type
_entity_poly.pdbx_seq_one_letter_code
_entity_poly.pdbx_strand_id
1 'polypeptide(L)'
;MNTKSIALISLLWLTVSCAFAQRDIEPRLLYSDTANFNFTGEWQYLTTDIFLLNGDKFSTLINELDFARVEPKKNRRKKLGVEEEQLEYLFITASLKNVKFFGDNDITYPLYNFQISRDKDSKYQTFVSDNIDYVRIIDNLPLYSARDYIDAEIRVRAITNNDRDQMLALVASQLKNLSKITTPTDAVMSIIGEFGNFIEANTKKKEYRFSSTIRLFEQKNFDTRLHSIRLYLLTTANTPQLEFNNTPLRQFLDTVTNGRINRNQLRELINIRSYPVIVVANYKSLYRTEQLTGDEVTFANIEKRKLKVENDFRQGLINAETYRQEKDLLNFLNLFAQLKNHLDVYNLNYRTGNNDAISVSLFRVMQYFRQLQKAYEEMKFKYRGNNTFSTIFNREYESILGFASLYMDDDHNLKSIKNLVNTLVRLEANPNVPNIDLEKFITDLRFSNVFKPELMNQNLEGQIIANHLSRLEEQLYKWQFESEVEKLRKTEANSKNKTATENILKLARTTSCVVCRDRALNAVTEFTQRLDTYYLKAELQRYDSIANALQPWVFNRIELIQLMQQNFKLLYPDNANLESARFLNGKISEIECDVFNIRDFLKIDLSGKDLSMVKNFNEKLLAIQRQADANIDLICKLRPEICSRQQAATQNMKNTELSNLFTRSDSVARQTEVFYSIFQFQLNRLTRLPEVAKNDELRIETERLAHQLDELKVAISLLDGKNITQETYSKLVKQVNRQVKEISDKLITLNEKVSLSGNR
;
A
#
# COMPACT_ATOMS: atom_id res chain seq x y z
N MET A 1 10.51 -78.10 77.93
CA MET A 1 10.73 -77.23 76.75
C MET A 1 12.13 -76.65 76.82
N ASN A 2 13.00 -76.97 75.86
CA ASN A 2 14.42 -76.66 75.93
C ASN A 2 14.69 -75.19 75.55
N THR A 3 14.99 -74.37 76.56
CA THR A 3 15.40 -72.95 76.42
C THR A 3 16.60 -72.76 75.50
N LYS A 4 17.42 -73.80 75.30
CA LYS A 4 18.54 -73.81 74.36
C LYS A 4 18.13 -73.79 72.88
N SER A 5 16.98 -74.36 72.51
CA SER A 5 16.53 -74.36 71.10
C SER A 5 15.91 -73.03 70.68
N ILE A 6 15.26 -72.31 71.59
CA ILE A 6 14.65 -71.00 71.29
C ILE A 6 15.74 -69.93 71.15
N ALA A 7 16.77 -69.97 72.00
CA ALA A 7 17.93 -69.08 71.88
C ALA A 7 18.67 -69.28 70.55
N LEU A 8 18.89 -70.53 70.12
CA LEU A 8 19.58 -70.83 68.87
C LEU A 8 18.79 -70.39 67.62
N ILE A 9 17.46 -70.55 67.64
CA ILE A 9 16.58 -70.12 66.53
C ILE A 9 16.48 -68.59 66.48
N SER A 10 16.45 -67.91 67.64
CA SER A 10 16.46 -66.43 67.70
C SER A 10 17.80 -65.85 67.25
N LEU A 11 18.93 -66.51 67.57
CA LEU A 11 20.25 -66.09 67.13
C LEU A 11 20.43 -66.33 65.61
N LEU A 12 19.91 -67.45 65.08
CA LEU A 12 19.91 -67.72 63.65
C LEU A 12 19.05 -66.72 62.86
N TRP A 13 17.89 -66.32 63.39
CA TRP A 13 17.07 -65.28 62.78
C TRP A 13 17.73 -63.90 62.82
N LEU A 14 18.38 -63.52 63.94
CA LEU A 14 19.16 -62.27 64.02
C LEU A 14 20.38 -62.24 63.08
N THR A 15 21.02 -63.39 62.83
CA THR A 15 22.13 -63.46 61.86
C THR A 15 21.69 -63.43 60.40
N VAL A 16 20.48 -63.89 60.07
CA VAL A 16 19.94 -63.81 58.70
C VAL A 16 19.45 -62.38 58.38
N SER A 17 18.99 -61.62 59.38
CA SER A 17 18.62 -60.21 59.19
C SER A 17 19.81 -59.26 59.02
N CYS A 18 21.02 -59.63 59.45
CA CYS A 18 22.23 -58.80 59.30
C CYS A 18 23.05 -59.10 58.02
N ALA A 19 22.59 -59.99 57.14
CA ALA A 19 23.36 -60.45 55.96
C ALA A 19 22.81 -59.95 54.61
N PHE A 20 21.88 -59.00 54.60
CA PHE A 20 21.64 -58.18 53.41
C PHE A 20 22.63 -57.02 53.42
N ALA A 21 23.86 -57.29 52.98
CA ALA A 21 24.84 -56.25 52.71
C ALA A 21 24.23 -55.26 51.70
N GLN A 22 24.13 -53.99 52.10
CA GLN A 22 23.51 -52.91 51.34
C GLN A 22 24.38 -52.57 50.13
N ARG A 23 23.95 -52.97 48.94
CA ARG A 23 24.66 -52.76 47.66
C ARG A 23 24.19 -51.52 46.87
N ASP A 24 23.16 -50.82 47.34
CA ASP A 24 22.48 -49.78 46.57
C ASP A 24 22.81 -48.36 47.04
N ILE A 25 22.99 -47.46 46.07
CA ILE A 25 23.07 -46.01 46.28
C ILE A 25 21.66 -45.46 46.10
N GLU A 26 21.14 -44.78 47.13
CA GLU A 26 19.78 -44.24 47.13
C GLU A 26 19.79 -42.75 46.75
N PRO A 27 19.04 -42.35 45.71
CA PRO A 27 18.82 -40.95 45.40
C PRO A 27 17.77 -40.34 46.34
N ARG A 28 18.19 -39.44 47.22
CA ARG A 28 17.33 -38.70 48.14
C ARG A 28 16.92 -37.35 47.53
N LEU A 29 15.62 -37.10 47.41
CA LEU A 29 15.10 -35.78 46.97
C LEU A 29 15.38 -34.73 48.06
N LEU A 30 16.18 -33.71 47.73
CA LEU A 30 16.48 -32.58 48.63
C LEU A 30 15.57 -31.37 48.38
N TYR A 31 15.18 -31.15 47.13
CA TYR A 31 14.42 -29.97 46.74
C TYR A 31 13.61 -30.26 45.47
N SER A 32 12.41 -29.71 45.40
CA SER A 32 11.57 -29.71 44.20
C SER A 32 10.71 -28.45 44.24
N ASP A 33 10.83 -27.60 43.23
CA ASP A 33 9.99 -26.40 43.10
C ASP A 33 9.83 -25.99 41.64
N THR A 34 8.85 -25.12 41.39
CA THR A 34 8.47 -24.58 40.08
C THR A 34 8.80 -23.10 39.99
N ALA A 35 9.22 -22.63 38.81
CA ALA A 35 9.48 -21.21 38.56
C ALA A 35 8.18 -20.39 38.66
N ASN A 36 8.30 -19.15 39.16
CA ASN A 36 7.17 -18.24 39.33
C ASN A 36 6.82 -17.55 37.99
N PHE A 37 6.34 -18.34 37.03
CA PHE A 37 5.88 -17.86 35.73
C PHE A 37 4.52 -18.46 35.40
N ASN A 38 3.61 -17.63 34.88
CA ASN A 38 2.27 -18.09 34.51
C ASN A 38 2.29 -18.72 33.11
N PHE A 39 2.50 -20.03 33.06
CA PHE A 39 2.47 -20.80 31.81
C PHE A 39 1.04 -20.96 31.30
N THR A 40 0.79 -20.38 30.14
CA THR A 40 -0.46 -20.43 29.38
C THR A 40 -0.44 -21.58 28.36
N GLY A 41 -1.57 -21.87 27.71
CA GLY A 41 -1.77 -23.05 26.86
C GLY A 41 -0.93 -23.09 25.56
N GLU A 42 -0.24 -22.01 25.22
CA GLU A 42 0.70 -21.93 24.09
C GLU A 42 2.09 -22.50 24.41
N TRP A 43 2.44 -22.68 25.67
CA TRP A 43 3.64 -23.36 26.14
C TRP A 43 3.42 -24.87 26.08
N GLN A 44 3.48 -25.43 24.88
CA GLN A 44 2.98 -26.78 24.58
C GLN A 44 4.06 -27.85 24.61
N TYR A 45 5.32 -27.49 24.85
CA TYR A 45 6.45 -28.42 24.76
C TYR A 45 7.24 -28.49 26.05
N LEU A 46 7.84 -29.66 26.32
CA LEU A 46 8.66 -29.93 27.49
C LEU A 46 10.03 -30.42 27.08
N THR A 47 11.06 -29.82 27.64
CA THR A 47 12.46 -30.21 27.49
C THR A 47 13.02 -30.54 28.85
N THR A 48 13.76 -31.65 28.97
CA THR A 48 14.33 -32.08 30.26
C THR A 48 15.84 -32.25 30.14
N ASP A 49 16.57 -31.43 30.90
CA ASP A 49 18.02 -31.49 31.03
C ASP A 49 18.39 -32.06 32.40
N ILE A 50 19.30 -33.02 32.43
CA ILE A 50 19.83 -33.63 33.64
C ILE A 50 21.29 -33.25 33.81
N PHE A 51 21.61 -32.57 34.90
CA PHE A 51 22.96 -32.17 35.28
C PHE A 51 23.50 -33.13 36.33
N LEU A 52 24.76 -33.52 36.17
CA LEU A 52 25.51 -34.23 37.20
C LEU A 52 26.52 -33.25 37.82
N LEU A 53 26.40 -32.97 39.11
CA LEU A 53 27.31 -32.13 39.87
C LEU A 53 28.18 -32.99 40.79
N ASN A 54 29.43 -32.58 41.00
CA ASN A 54 30.41 -33.25 41.87
C ASN A 54 30.60 -34.74 41.54
N GLY A 55 30.70 -35.09 40.25
CA GLY A 55 30.91 -36.48 39.81
C GLY A 55 32.22 -37.07 40.35
N ASP A 56 33.23 -36.24 40.60
CA ASP A 56 34.48 -36.63 41.26
C ASP A 56 34.27 -37.21 42.67
N LYS A 57 33.14 -36.95 43.32
CA LYS A 57 32.78 -37.46 44.65
C LYS A 57 32.15 -38.86 44.64
N PHE A 58 31.94 -39.48 43.48
CA PHE A 58 31.45 -40.86 43.43
C PHE A 58 32.40 -41.85 44.10
N SER A 59 33.71 -41.58 44.07
CA SER A 59 34.69 -42.40 44.79
C SER A 59 34.45 -42.39 46.30
N THR A 60 34.05 -41.27 46.90
CA THR A 60 33.66 -41.22 48.31
C THR A 60 32.45 -42.12 48.56
N LEU A 61 31.41 -41.98 47.75
CA LEU A 61 30.15 -42.70 47.88
C LEU A 61 30.30 -44.22 47.74
N ILE A 62 31.10 -44.69 46.77
CA ILE A 62 31.31 -46.13 46.55
C ILE A 62 32.15 -46.77 47.65
N ASN A 63 33.07 -46.03 48.26
CA ASN A 63 33.84 -46.53 49.39
C ASN A 63 33.04 -46.55 50.71
N GLU A 64 31.86 -45.91 50.77
CA GLU A 64 30.91 -46.05 51.88
C GLU A 64 30.05 -47.31 51.78
N LEU A 65 30.01 -47.98 50.61
CA LEU A 65 29.27 -49.21 50.39
C LEU A 65 30.00 -50.41 51.01
N ASP A 66 29.28 -51.19 51.80
CA ASP A 66 29.83 -52.38 52.46
C ASP A 66 29.73 -53.60 51.53
N PHE A 67 30.71 -53.74 50.63
CA PHE A 67 30.92 -55.00 49.93
C PHE A 67 31.65 -55.92 50.89
N ALA A 68 30.92 -56.90 51.43
CA ALA A 68 31.41 -57.86 52.42
C ALA A 68 32.87 -58.25 52.15
N ARG A 69 33.79 -57.61 52.90
CA ARG A 69 35.20 -57.98 52.91
C ARG A 69 35.30 -59.33 53.62
N VAL A 70 35.07 -60.41 52.90
CA VAL A 70 35.47 -61.72 53.40
C VAL A 70 36.98 -61.77 53.26
N GLU A 71 37.70 -61.24 54.25
CA GLU A 71 39.09 -61.60 54.42
C GLU A 71 39.17 -63.13 54.46
N PRO A 72 39.99 -63.76 53.61
CA PRO A 72 40.11 -65.21 53.63
C PRO A 72 40.73 -65.59 54.97
N LYS A 73 39.89 -66.07 55.90
CA LYS A 73 40.38 -66.72 57.12
C LYS A 73 41.31 -67.84 56.68
N LYS A 74 42.61 -67.67 56.97
CA LYS A 74 43.63 -68.71 56.83
C LYS A 74 43.20 -69.92 57.64
N ASN A 75 42.44 -70.84 57.06
CA ASN A 75 42.38 -72.22 57.51
C ASN A 75 42.06 -73.17 56.34
N ARG A 76 42.80 -74.27 56.35
CA ARG A 76 43.02 -75.21 55.27
C ARG A 76 41.73 -75.95 54.84
N ARG A 77 41.66 -76.21 53.52
CA ARG A 77 40.85 -77.19 52.78
C ARG A 77 39.38 -76.82 52.48
N LYS A 78 39.19 -76.11 51.36
CA LYS A 78 38.45 -76.52 50.15
C LYS A 78 38.35 -75.30 49.22
N LYS A 79 39.05 -75.32 48.08
CA LYS A 79 38.84 -74.36 46.99
C LYS A 79 37.51 -74.70 46.31
N LEU A 80 36.40 -74.20 46.84
CA LEU A 80 35.35 -73.70 45.95
C LEU A 80 35.75 -72.25 45.68
N GLY A 81 36.10 -71.95 44.43
CA GLY A 81 36.37 -70.58 44.00
C GLY A 81 35.09 -69.79 44.10
N VAL A 82 34.85 -69.18 45.26
CA VAL A 82 33.92 -68.06 45.35
C VAL A 82 34.70 -66.89 44.75
N GLU A 83 34.33 -66.49 43.54
CA GLU A 83 34.90 -65.31 42.90
C GLU A 83 34.72 -64.12 43.85
N GLU A 84 35.80 -63.40 44.14
CA GLU A 84 35.69 -62.17 44.92
C GLU A 84 34.72 -61.24 44.18
N GLU A 85 33.64 -60.85 44.85
CA GLU A 85 32.75 -59.81 44.33
C GLU A 85 33.52 -58.50 44.33
N GLN A 86 33.87 -58.05 43.13
CA GLN A 86 34.54 -56.78 42.93
C GLN A 86 33.62 -55.87 42.15
N LEU A 87 33.52 -54.62 42.60
CA LEU A 87 32.73 -53.62 41.94
C LEU A 87 33.44 -53.20 40.64
N GLU A 88 32.74 -53.33 39.51
CA GLU A 88 33.28 -53.04 38.18
C GLU A 88 32.72 -51.74 37.60
N TYR A 89 31.43 -51.46 37.82
CA TYR A 89 30.76 -50.30 37.23
C TYR A 89 29.81 -49.61 38.20
N LEU A 90 29.66 -48.29 38.01
CA LEU A 90 28.58 -47.51 38.59
C LEU A 90 27.65 -47.07 37.46
N PHE A 91 26.43 -47.59 37.51
CA PHE A 91 25.44 -47.40 36.47
C PHE A 91 24.32 -46.49 36.95
N ILE A 92 24.10 -45.39 36.23
CA ILE A 92 23.07 -44.39 36.54
C ILE A 92 22.03 -44.45 35.43
N THR A 93 20.78 -44.66 35.81
CA THR A 93 19.65 -44.62 34.89
C THR A 93 18.63 -43.56 35.30
N ALA A 94 17.88 -43.08 34.32
CA ALA A 94 16.70 -42.26 34.55
C ALA A 94 15.49 -42.90 33.91
N SER A 95 14.46 -43.19 34.70
CA SER A 95 13.16 -43.63 34.21
C SER A 95 12.24 -42.42 34.11
N LEU A 96 11.79 -42.10 32.91
CA LEU A 96 10.82 -41.03 32.71
C LEU A 96 9.41 -41.57 32.92
N LYS A 97 8.73 -41.04 33.95
CA LYS A 97 7.35 -41.41 34.26
C LYS A 97 6.37 -40.45 33.60
N ASN A 98 5.17 -40.95 33.34
CA ASN A 98 4.03 -40.19 32.81
C ASN A 98 4.24 -39.62 31.40
N VAL A 99 5.13 -40.21 30.60
CA VAL A 99 5.31 -39.86 29.19
C VAL A 99 4.59 -40.89 28.33
N LYS A 100 3.35 -40.60 27.93
CA LYS A 100 2.55 -41.55 27.11
C LYS A 100 2.95 -41.56 25.63
N PHE A 101 3.82 -40.64 25.22
CA PHE A 101 4.26 -40.51 23.83
C PHE A 101 4.95 -41.78 23.29
N PHE A 102 5.60 -42.56 24.16
CA PHE A 102 6.31 -43.78 23.76
C PHE A 102 5.55 -45.07 24.11
N GLY A 103 4.24 -44.98 24.33
CA GLY A 103 3.38 -46.07 24.78
C GLY A 103 3.11 -46.06 26.27
N ASP A 104 2.43 -47.10 26.77
CA ASP A 104 1.98 -47.18 28.17
C ASP A 104 3.09 -47.55 29.18
N ASN A 105 4.29 -47.91 28.70
CA ASN A 105 5.40 -48.33 29.55
C ASN A 105 6.43 -47.21 29.74
N ASP A 106 6.95 -47.06 30.96
CA ASP A 106 8.02 -46.12 31.26
C ASP A 106 9.31 -46.48 30.50
N ILE A 107 9.95 -45.48 29.91
CA ILE A 107 11.28 -45.64 29.29
C ILE A 107 12.36 -45.34 30.32
N THR A 108 13.34 -46.24 30.38
CA THR A 108 14.53 -46.09 31.23
C THR A 108 15.77 -45.87 30.39
N TYR A 109 16.41 -44.71 30.58
CA TYR A 109 17.60 -44.27 29.87
C TYR A 109 18.86 -44.61 30.65
N PRO A 110 19.88 -45.24 30.02
CA PRO A 110 21.20 -45.38 30.61
C PRO A 110 21.91 -44.02 30.53
N LEU A 111 22.03 -43.27 31.62
CA LEU A 111 22.63 -41.93 31.57
C LEU A 111 24.16 -41.99 31.57
N TYR A 112 24.69 -42.77 32.52
CA TYR A 112 26.13 -42.92 32.73
C TYR A 112 26.45 -44.35 33.13
N ASN A 113 27.59 -44.84 32.65
CA ASN A 113 28.20 -46.09 33.10
C ASN A 113 29.68 -45.83 33.38
N PHE A 114 30.01 -45.53 34.63
CA PHE A 114 31.37 -45.24 35.04
C PHE A 114 32.11 -46.52 35.35
N GLN A 115 33.30 -46.67 34.79
CA GLN A 115 34.19 -47.76 35.14
C GLN A 115 34.85 -47.50 36.48
N ILE A 116 34.95 -48.56 37.29
CA ILE A 116 35.60 -48.50 38.59
C ILE A 116 36.87 -49.33 38.59
N SER A 117 37.91 -48.72 39.16
CA SER A 117 39.21 -49.33 39.38
C SER A 117 39.52 -49.33 40.87
N ARG A 118 40.55 -50.08 41.28
CA ARG A 118 41.09 -50.02 42.63
C ARG A 118 42.45 -49.35 42.59
N ASP A 119 42.66 -48.42 43.52
CA ASP A 119 43.99 -47.83 43.75
C ASP A 119 44.88 -48.78 44.56
N LYS A 120 46.16 -48.42 44.72
CA LYS A 120 47.18 -49.16 45.48
C LYS A 120 46.76 -49.47 46.93
N ASP A 121 45.93 -48.61 47.53
CA ASP A 121 45.39 -48.79 48.88
C ASP A 121 44.09 -49.62 48.93
N SER A 122 43.75 -50.33 47.84
CA SER A 122 42.52 -51.12 47.70
C SER A 122 41.22 -50.33 47.87
N LYS A 123 41.28 -48.99 47.74
CA LYS A 123 40.10 -48.12 47.67
C LYS A 123 39.58 -48.06 46.24
N TYR A 124 38.27 -48.04 46.08
CA TYR A 124 37.64 -47.88 44.77
C TYR A 124 37.80 -46.44 44.27
N GLN A 125 38.12 -46.30 42.99
CA GLN A 125 38.21 -45.03 42.28
C GLN A 125 37.35 -45.07 41.02
N THR A 126 36.58 -44.01 40.82
CA THR A 126 35.79 -43.76 39.62
C THR A 126 36.50 -42.76 38.73
N PHE A 127 36.68 -43.10 37.45
CA PHE A 127 37.10 -42.13 36.44
C PHE A 127 35.84 -41.49 35.86
N VAL A 128 35.52 -40.27 36.30
CA VAL A 128 34.37 -39.51 35.80
C VAL A 128 34.90 -38.37 34.93
N SER A 129 34.54 -38.39 33.65
CA SER A 129 34.87 -37.30 32.72
C SER A 129 33.98 -36.08 33.00
N ASP A 130 34.55 -34.98 33.52
CA ASP A 130 33.79 -33.83 34.01
C ASP A 130 33.45 -32.76 32.94
N ASN A 131 33.64 -33.06 31.66
CA ASN A 131 33.66 -32.05 30.58
C ASN A 131 32.28 -31.64 30.03
N ILE A 132 31.20 -31.94 30.77
CA ILE A 132 29.84 -31.91 30.24
C ILE A 132 28.95 -31.06 31.12
N ASP A 133 28.20 -30.17 30.49
CA ASP A 133 27.25 -29.34 31.20
C ASP A 133 26.00 -30.13 31.63
N TYR A 134 25.34 -30.84 30.70
CA TYR A 134 24.13 -31.63 30.97
C TYR A 134 23.90 -32.75 29.94
N VAL A 135 22.99 -33.67 30.28
CA VAL A 135 22.41 -34.68 29.37
C VAL A 135 20.96 -34.29 29.11
N ARG A 136 20.62 -34.01 27.85
CA ARG A 136 19.23 -33.76 27.44
C ARG A 136 18.56 -35.06 27.07
N ILE A 137 17.61 -35.49 27.89
CA ILE A 137 16.89 -36.74 27.63
C ILE A 137 15.80 -36.51 26.60
N ILE A 138 15.02 -35.42 26.75
CA ILE A 138 13.99 -35.07 25.78
C ILE A 138 14.07 -33.59 25.41
N ASP A 139 13.90 -33.30 24.11
CA ASP A 139 13.78 -31.96 23.55
C ASP A 139 12.41 -31.78 22.88
N ASN A 140 11.66 -30.79 23.37
CA ASN A 140 10.35 -30.37 22.88
C ASN A 140 9.27 -31.47 22.79
N LEU A 141 9.06 -32.23 23.88
CA LEU A 141 7.96 -33.18 24.00
C LEU A 141 6.60 -32.46 24.11
N PRO A 142 5.61 -32.79 23.29
CA PRO A 142 4.28 -32.19 23.39
C PRO A 142 3.60 -32.53 24.73
N LEU A 143 3.23 -31.51 25.50
CA LEU A 143 2.70 -31.63 26.85
C LEU A 143 1.35 -32.31 26.95
N TYR A 144 0.53 -32.35 25.89
CA TYR A 144 -0.73 -33.11 25.93
C TYR A 144 -0.51 -34.63 26.01
N SER A 145 0.70 -35.10 25.72
CA SER A 145 1.11 -36.49 25.89
C SER A 145 1.71 -36.78 27.28
N ALA A 146 1.88 -35.75 28.12
CA ALA A 146 2.48 -35.82 29.45
C ALA A 146 1.68 -35.02 30.49
N ARG A 147 2.05 -35.10 31.78
CA ARG A 147 1.56 -34.13 32.78
C ARG A 147 2.38 -32.83 32.68
N ASP A 148 1.93 -31.76 33.33
CA ASP A 148 2.61 -30.45 33.37
C ASP A 148 4.10 -30.48 33.82
N TYR A 149 4.56 -31.62 34.33
CA TYR A 149 5.96 -31.93 34.60
C TYR A 149 6.24 -33.40 34.25
N ILE A 150 7.48 -33.67 33.84
CA ILE A 150 8.01 -35.04 33.79
C ILE A 150 8.71 -35.33 35.11
N ASP A 151 8.34 -36.47 35.68
CA ASP A 151 9.08 -37.03 36.80
C ASP A 151 10.16 -37.95 36.24
N ALA A 152 11.41 -37.59 36.47
CA ALA A 152 12.55 -38.46 36.20
C ALA A 152 12.92 -39.16 37.50
N GLU A 153 12.60 -40.46 37.59
CA GLU A 153 13.10 -41.31 38.67
C GLU A 153 14.54 -41.68 38.34
N ILE A 154 15.47 -41.12 39.09
CA ILE A 154 16.88 -41.49 38.99
C ILE A 154 17.10 -42.77 39.78
N ARG A 155 17.85 -43.71 39.21
CA ARG A 155 18.32 -44.91 39.90
C ARG A 155 19.82 -45.04 39.72
N VAL A 156 20.52 -45.40 40.79
CA VAL A 156 21.97 -45.59 40.80
C VAL A 156 22.25 -46.99 41.30
N ARG A 157 23.00 -47.76 40.52
CA ARG A 157 23.33 -49.16 40.82
C ARG A 157 24.84 -49.37 40.75
N ALA A 158 25.38 -49.96 41.80
CA ALA A 158 26.74 -50.49 41.80
C ALA A 158 26.70 -51.92 41.23
N ILE A 159 27.43 -52.16 40.14
CA ILE A 159 27.43 -53.44 39.43
C ILE A 159 28.75 -54.16 39.69
N THR A 160 28.64 -55.37 40.22
CA THR A 160 29.76 -56.27 40.45
C THR A 160 30.07 -57.12 39.21
N ASN A 161 31.23 -57.77 39.19
CA ASN A 161 31.59 -58.78 38.20
C ASN A 161 30.53 -59.88 37.98
N ASN A 162 29.74 -60.20 39.01
CA ASN A 162 28.69 -61.22 38.96
C ASN A 162 27.34 -60.70 38.41
N ASP A 163 27.16 -59.38 38.32
CA ASP A 163 25.88 -58.73 37.98
C ASP A 163 25.82 -58.19 36.54
N ARG A 164 26.75 -58.59 35.67
CA ARG A 164 26.87 -58.06 34.28
C ARG A 164 25.59 -58.26 33.44
N ASP A 165 24.88 -59.36 33.66
CA ASP A 165 23.65 -59.69 32.92
C ASP A 165 22.52 -58.70 33.20
N GLN A 166 22.56 -57.97 34.31
CA GLN A 166 21.54 -56.98 34.66
C GLN A 166 21.51 -55.80 33.67
N MET A 167 22.67 -55.39 33.12
CA MET A 167 22.74 -54.34 32.11
C MET A 167 22.07 -54.78 30.80
N LEU A 168 22.37 -56.00 30.34
CA LEU A 168 21.80 -56.57 29.12
C LEU A 168 20.30 -56.82 29.28
N ALA A 169 19.86 -57.25 30.46
CA ALA A 169 18.44 -57.42 30.78
C ALA A 169 17.66 -56.10 30.70
N LEU A 170 18.24 -54.98 31.16
CA LEU A 170 17.64 -53.66 31.02
C LEU A 170 17.49 -53.29 29.54
N VAL A 171 18.55 -53.41 28.74
CA VAL A 171 18.51 -53.06 27.31
C VAL A 171 17.48 -53.92 26.57
N ALA A 172 17.49 -55.24 26.80
CA ALA A 172 16.55 -56.17 26.18
C ALA A 172 15.09 -55.82 26.53
N SER A 173 14.82 -55.48 27.80
CA SER A 173 13.48 -55.04 28.24
C SER A 173 13.06 -53.74 27.56
N GLN A 174 13.96 -52.77 27.41
CA GLN A 174 13.65 -51.48 26.80
C GLN A 174 13.43 -51.62 25.29
N LEU A 175 14.27 -52.38 24.57
CA LEU A 175 14.09 -52.65 23.14
C LEU A 175 12.77 -53.40 22.86
N LYS A 176 12.39 -54.35 23.71
CA LYS A 176 11.09 -55.05 23.63
C LYS A 176 9.90 -54.13 23.89
N ASN A 177 10.07 -53.09 24.71
CA ASN A 177 9.03 -52.09 24.94
C ASN A 177 8.91 -51.14 23.75
N LEU A 178 10.03 -50.64 23.22
CA LEU A 178 10.06 -49.77 22.04
C LEU A 178 9.54 -50.47 20.78
N SER A 179 9.76 -51.78 20.63
CA SER A 179 9.26 -52.54 19.47
C SER A 179 7.74 -52.67 19.40
N LYS A 180 7.01 -52.34 20.49
CA LYS A 180 5.54 -52.35 20.53
C LYS A 180 4.92 -51.06 19.99
N ILE A 181 5.72 -50.03 19.71
CA ILE A 181 5.26 -48.75 19.17
C ILE A 181 4.90 -48.97 17.70
N THR A 182 3.62 -48.77 17.35
CA THR A 182 3.07 -49.04 16.00
C THR A 182 3.55 -48.04 14.93
N THR A 183 3.96 -46.83 15.34
CA THR A 183 4.49 -45.79 14.46
C THR A 183 5.79 -45.24 15.05
N PRO A 184 6.95 -45.87 14.78
CA PRO A 184 8.22 -45.42 15.33
C PRO A 184 8.61 -44.06 14.73
N THR A 185 8.95 -43.10 15.59
CA THR A 185 9.50 -41.79 15.19
C THR A 185 11.02 -41.85 15.10
N ASP A 186 11.66 -40.87 14.44
CA ASP A 186 13.13 -40.73 14.42
C ASP A 186 13.73 -40.66 15.83
N ALA A 187 12.94 -40.14 16.77
CA ALA A 187 13.25 -40.08 18.18
C ALA A 187 13.36 -41.48 18.82
N VAL A 188 12.44 -42.39 18.50
CA VAL A 188 12.51 -43.81 18.93
C VAL A 188 13.73 -44.50 18.33
N MET A 189 14.04 -44.25 17.05
CA MET A 189 15.22 -44.81 16.40
C MET A 189 16.53 -44.30 17.01
N SER A 190 16.58 -43.02 17.41
CA SER A 190 17.73 -42.44 18.12
C SER A 190 17.96 -43.11 19.48
N ILE A 191 16.88 -43.43 20.22
CA ILE A 191 16.97 -44.18 21.48
C ILE A 191 17.53 -45.59 21.26
N ILE A 192 17.06 -46.29 20.21
CA ILE A 192 17.59 -47.61 19.84
C ILE A 192 19.08 -47.52 19.53
N GLY A 193 19.50 -46.50 18.79
CA GLY A 193 20.92 -46.21 18.53
C GLY A 193 21.74 -46.04 19.79
N GLU A 194 21.24 -45.29 20.79
CA GLU A 194 21.91 -45.13 22.08
C GLU A 194 22.03 -46.42 22.89
N PHE A 195 21.00 -47.27 22.88
CA PHE A 195 21.11 -48.60 23.49
C PHE A 195 22.18 -49.45 22.79
N GLY A 196 22.32 -49.32 21.46
CA GLY A 196 23.42 -49.93 20.70
C GLY A 196 24.79 -49.42 21.14
N ASN A 197 24.95 -48.10 21.24
CA ASN A 197 26.18 -47.46 21.72
C ASN A 197 26.53 -47.90 23.15
N PHE A 198 25.53 -48.05 24.02
CA PHE A 198 25.71 -48.54 25.38
C PHE A 198 26.26 -49.98 25.41
N ILE A 199 25.67 -50.87 24.61
CA ILE A 199 26.17 -52.26 24.46
C ILE A 199 27.62 -52.25 23.94
N GLU A 200 27.92 -51.44 22.93
CA GLU A 200 29.26 -51.34 22.35
C GLU A 200 30.29 -50.84 23.38
N ALA A 201 29.96 -49.79 24.14
CA ALA A 201 30.84 -49.27 25.18
C ALA A 201 31.07 -50.29 26.31
N ASN A 202 30.02 -50.99 26.72
CA ASN A 202 30.11 -52.04 27.74
C ASN A 202 30.98 -53.22 27.28
N THR A 203 30.82 -53.69 26.04
CA THR A 203 31.66 -54.78 25.48
C THR A 203 33.13 -54.38 25.36
N LYS A 204 33.40 -53.10 25.07
CA LYS A 204 34.76 -52.54 25.01
C LYS A 204 35.33 -52.13 26.37
N LYS A 205 34.59 -52.32 27.47
CA LYS A 205 34.93 -51.88 28.84
C LYS A 205 35.33 -50.41 28.89
N LYS A 206 34.58 -49.57 28.17
CA LYS A 206 34.76 -48.12 28.17
C LYS A 206 33.65 -47.46 28.97
N GLU A 207 33.93 -46.27 29.49
CA GLU A 207 32.91 -45.39 30.02
C GLU A 207 31.83 -45.16 28.95
N TYR A 208 30.57 -45.33 29.34
CA TYR A 208 29.45 -44.95 28.50
C TYR A 208 28.77 -43.71 29.07
N ARG A 209 28.33 -42.87 28.14
CA ARG A 209 27.54 -41.69 28.40
C ARG A 209 26.46 -41.58 27.35
N PHE A 210 25.25 -41.26 27.80
CA PHE A 210 24.16 -40.90 26.92
C PHE A 210 24.46 -39.60 26.15
N SER A 211 24.49 -39.68 24.82
CA SER A 211 24.88 -38.54 23.98
C SER A 211 23.77 -38.03 23.07
N SER A 212 22.80 -38.89 22.71
CA SER A 212 21.71 -38.50 21.82
C SER A 212 20.64 -37.74 22.57
N THR A 213 20.27 -36.60 22.02
CA THR A 213 19.06 -35.89 22.43
C THR A 213 17.88 -36.46 21.65
N ILE A 214 16.80 -36.85 22.33
CA ILE A 214 15.53 -37.16 21.67
C ILE A 214 14.94 -35.84 21.16
N ARG A 215 15.12 -35.55 19.87
CA ARG A 215 14.50 -34.39 19.21
C ARG A 215 13.22 -34.81 18.53
N LEU A 216 12.10 -34.28 19.00
CA LEU A 216 10.80 -34.49 18.37
C LEU A 216 10.47 -33.41 17.33
N PHE A 217 11.20 -32.29 17.37
CA PHE A 217 11.10 -31.20 16.41
C PHE A 217 12.48 -30.73 15.97
N GLU A 218 12.68 -30.60 14.66
CA GLU A 218 13.91 -30.05 14.06
C GLU A 218 13.83 -28.53 13.85
N GLN A 219 13.38 -27.77 14.85
CA GLN A 219 13.36 -26.30 14.74
C GLN A 219 14.35 -25.65 15.72
N LYS A 220 15.16 -24.71 15.21
CA LYS A 220 16.26 -24.08 15.96
C LYS A 220 15.80 -22.97 16.92
N ASN A 221 14.55 -22.52 16.86
CA ASN A 221 14.11 -21.23 17.41
C ASN A 221 12.89 -21.32 18.35
N PHE A 222 12.93 -22.20 19.35
CA PHE A 222 11.94 -22.23 20.41
C PHE A 222 12.25 -21.19 21.49
N ASP A 223 11.25 -20.41 21.92
CA ASP A 223 11.35 -19.67 23.17
C ASP A 223 11.21 -20.67 24.32
N THR A 224 12.23 -20.79 25.16
CA THR A 224 12.33 -21.82 26.20
C THR A 224 12.48 -21.16 27.56
N ARG A 225 11.63 -21.55 28.50
CA ARG A 225 11.63 -21.03 29.87
C ARG A 225 11.72 -22.15 30.88
N LEU A 226 12.48 -21.92 31.93
CA LEU A 226 12.58 -22.85 33.04
C LEU A 226 11.22 -22.99 33.73
N HIS A 227 10.77 -24.22 33.91
CA HIS A 227 9.49 -24.54 34.55
C HIS A 227 9.68 -25.11 35.95
N SER A 228 10.59 -26.08 36.13
CA SER A 228 10.81 -26.70 37.44
C SER A 228 12.23 -27.24 37.59
N ILE A 229 12.71 -27.30 38.83
CA ILE A 229 13.97 -27.95 39.19
C ILE A 229 13.71 -29.00 40.27
N ARG A 230 14.31 -30.18 40.13
CA ARG A 230 14.42 -31.19 41.18
C ARG A 230 15.87 -31.53 41.48
N LEU A 231 16.21 -31.63 42.77
CA LEU A 231 17.55 -31.92 43.25
C LEU A 231 17.57 -33.27 43.97
N TYR A 232 18.38 -34.19 43.47
CA TYR A 232 18.61 -35.50 44.08
C TYR A 232 20.05 -35.57 44.60
N LEU A 233 20.20 -35.79 45.90
CA LEU A 233 21.47 -36.12 46.52
C LEU A 233 21.67 -37.63 46.48
N LEU A 234 22.83 -38.08 46.01
CA LEU A 234 23.14 -39.50 46.02
C LEU A 234 23.80 -39.86 47.36
N THR A 235 23.15 -40.77 48.10
CA THR A 235 23.54 -41.14 49.47
C THR A 235 23.58 -42.65 49.65
N THR A 236 24.33 -43.10 50.65
CA THR A 236 24.29 -44.47 51.19
C THR A 236 23.66 -44.44 52.59
N ALA A 237 23.38 -45.60 53.17
CA ALA A 237 22.92 -45.68 54.56
C ALA A 237 23.93 -45.12 55.58
N ASN A 238 25.20 -45.02 55.20
CA ASN A 238 26.30 -44.50 56.04
C ASN A 238 26.54 -43.00 55.84
N THR A 239 25.84 -42.35 54.91
CA THR A 239 26.02 -40.92 54.62
C THR A 239 25.43 -40.07 55.76
N PRO A 240 26.18 -39.10 56.32
CA PRO A 240 25.68 -38.20 57.36
C PRO A 240 24.53 -37.33 56.84
N GLN A 241 23.62 -36.93 57.74
CA GLN A 241 22.57 -35.97 57.39
C GLN A 241 23.19 -34.62 57.00
N LEU A 242 22.86 -34.16 55.80
CA LEU A 242 23.38 -32.90 55.25
C LEU A 242 22.25 -31.86 55.21
N GLU A 243 22.50 -30.67 55.77
CA GLU A 243 21.56 -29.55 55.72
C GLU A 243 21.72 -28.79 54.39
N PHE A 244 20.62 -28.56 53.70
CA PHE A 244 20.57 -27.85 52.42
C PHE A 244 19.81 -26.52 52.57
N ASN A 245 20.46 -25.39 52.25
CA ASN A 245 19.81 -24.09 52.19
C ASN A 245 19.18 -23.87 50.81
N ASN A 246 17.85 -23.90 50.75
CA ASN A 246 17.10 -23.74 49.50
C ASN A 246 16.84 -22.27 49.09
N THR A 247 17.16 -21.30 49.93
CA THR A 247 16.86 -19.87 49.70
C THR A 247 17.42 -19.34 48.38
N PRO A 248 18.71 -19.58 48.02
CA PRO A 248 19.27 -19.05 46.77
C PRO A 248 18.57 -19.62 45.53
N LEU A 249 18.24 -20.90 45.57
CA LEU A 249 17.59 -21.59 44.45
C LEU A 249 16.14 -21.13 44.27
N ARG A 250 15.42 -20.88 45.37
CA ARG A 250 14.08 -20.33 45.33
C ARG A 250 14.07 -18.90 44.76
N GLN A 251 14.96 -18.04 45.25
CA GLN A 251 15.13 -16.68 44.71
C GLN A 251 15.47 -16.70 43.21
N PHE A 252 16.30 -17.65 42.77
CA PHE A 252 16.60 -17.84 41.36
C PHE A 252 15.34 -18.22 40.55
N LEU A 253 14.54 -19.18 41.03
CA LEU A 253 13.29 -19.60 40.38
C LEU A 253 12.23 -18.48 40.31
N ASP A 254 12.23 -17.58 41.30
CA ASP A 254 11.33 -16.41 41.33
C ASP A 254 11.77 -15.28 40.37
N THR A 255 13.06 -15.20 40.05
CA THR A 255 13.63 -14.09 39.27
C THR A 255 14.03 -14.47 37.84
N VAL A 256 13.98 -15.76 37.48
CA VAL A 256 14.40 -16.22 36.16
C VAL A 256 13.42 -15.76 35.08
N THR A 257 13.82 -14.78 34.27
CA THR A 257 12.94 -14.19 33.26
C THR A 257 13.02 -14.90 31.91
N ASN A 258 14.18 -15.46 31.52
CA ASN A 258 14.42 -16.31 30.35
C ASN A 258 15.83 -16.94 30.40
N GLY A 259 16.01 -18.16 29.88
CA GLY A 259 17.35 -18.75 29.67
C GLY A 259 17.52 -20.18 30.17
N ARG A 260 18.42 -20.92 29.51
CA ARG A 260 18.85 -22.25 29.96
C ARG A 260 19.78 -22.08 31.16
N ILE A 261 19.56 -22.88 32.20
CA ILE A 261 20.47 -22.91 33.34
C ILE A 261 21.76 -23.61 32.91
N ASN A 262 22.91 -23.07 33.33
CA ASN A 262 24.19 -23.74 33.13
C ASN A 262 24.68 -24.43 34.41
N ARG A 263 25.66 -25.31 34.24
CA ARG A 263 26.21 -26.12 35.33
C ARG A 263 26.87 -25.30 36.44
N ASN A 264 27.56 -24.22 36.08
CA ASN A 264 28.28 -23.38 37.03
C ASN A 264 27.32 -22.60 37.95
N GLN A 265 26.25 -22.04 37.38
CA GLN A 265 25.16 -21.41 38.14
C GLN A 265 24.54 -22.38 39.14
N LEU A 266 24.25 -23.62 38.72
CA LEU A 266 23.72 -24.64 39.64
C LEU A 266 24.70 -24.99 40.76
N ARG A 267 26.01 -25.10 40.46
CA ARG A 267 27.04 -25.36 41.48
C ARG A 267 27.09 -24.26 42.54
N GLU A 268 26.97 -23.00 42.14
CA GLU A 268 26.96 -21.85 43.05
C GLU A 268 25.68 -21.80 43.90
N LEU A 269 24.51 -22.03 43.29
CA LEU A 269 23.21 -21.96 43.97
C LEU A 269 22.99 -23.12 44.96
N ILE A 270 23.48 -24.32 44.65
CA ILE A 270 23.27 -25.53 45.47
C ILE A 270 24.30 -25.62 46.60
N ASN A 271 25.54 -25.21 46.34
CA ASN A 271 26.65 -25.17 47.30
C ASN A 271 26.91 -26.48 48.10
N ILE A 272 26.53 -27.63 47.55
CA ILE A 272 26.93 -28.95 48.07
C ILE A 272 28.18 -29.38 47.30
N ARG A 273 29.25 -29.77 48.02
CA ARG A 273 30.53 -30.20 47.40
C ARG A 273 31.02 -31.57 47.87
N SER A 274 30.40 -32.12 48.93
CA SER A 274 30.82 -33.36 49.58
C SER A 274 30.34 -34.62 48.87
N TYR A 275 29.18 -34.55 48.20
CA TYR A 275 28.53 -35.69 47.56
C TYR A 275 28.08 -35.37 46.13
N PRO A 276 27.94 -36.39 45.26
CA PRO A 276 27.35 -36.23 43.93
C PRO A 276 25.89 -35.80 44.00
N VAL A 277 25.51 -34.84 43.15
CA VAL A 277 24.15 -34.31 43.07
C VAL A 277 23.65 -34.41 41.63
N ILE A 278 22.43 -34.89 41.45
CA ILE A 278 21.74 -34.90 40.16
C ILE A 278 20.65 -33.83 40.18
N VAL A 279 20.69 -32.94 39.20
CA VAL A 279 19.70 -31.87 39.01
C VAL A 279 18.88 -32.17 37.77
N VAL A 280 17.56 -32.23 37.92
CA VAL A 280 16.63 -32.37 36.81
C VAL A 280 15.97 -31.01 36.58
N ALA A 281 16.28 -30.36 35.46
CA ALA A 281 15.68 -29.09 35.06
C ALA A 281 14.70 -29.34 33.90
N ASN A 282 13.44 -28.96 34.11
CA ASN A 282 12.41 -29.01 33.08
C ASN A 282 12.17 -27.61 32.53
N TYR A 283 12.10 -27.50 31.21
CA TYR A 283 11.79 -26.27 30.50
C TYR A 283 10.51 -26.43 29.70
N LYS A 284 9.65 -25.43 29.72
CA LYS A 284 8.55 -25.35 28.77
C LYS A 284 8.97 -24.51 27.56
N SER A 285 8.58 -24.95 26.37
CA SER A 285 8.82 -24.22 25.12
C SER A 285 7.53 -23.79 24.45
N LEU A 286 7.55 -22.59 23.86
CA LEU A 286 6.44 -22.00 23.12
C LEU A 286 6.37 -22.57 21.70
N TYR A 287 5.18 -22.89 21.20
CA TYR A 287 5.00 -23.17 19.76
C TYR A 287 5.38 -21.95 18.92
N ARG A 288 6.15 -22.18 17.85
CA ARG A 288 6.49 -21.13 16.89
C ARG A 288 6.13 -21.58 15.49
N THR A 289 5.33 -20.75 14.84
CA THR A 289 5.00 -20.87 13.42
C THR A 289 6.26 -20.66 12.59
N GLU A 290 6.39 -21.40 11.50
CA GLU A 290 7.45 -21.18 10.52
C GLU A 290 7.27 -19.79 9.90
N GLN A 291 8.24 -18.91 10.12
CA GLN A 291 8.21 -17.54 9.60
C GLN A 291 8.47 -17.57 8.11
N LEU A 292 7.62 -16.91 7.34
CA LEU A 292 7.74 -16.84 5.88
C LEU A 292 7.97 -15.40 5.47
N THR A 293 8.98 -15.19 4.63
CA THR A 293 9.10 -13.93 3.89
C THR A 293 8.05 -13.89 2.78
N GLY A 294 7.66 -12.68 2.33
CA GLY A 294 6.65 -12.51 1.28
C GLY A 294 6.93 -13.34 0.02
N ASP A 295 8.20 -13.48 -0.36
CA ASP A 295 8.63 -14.20 -1.56
C ASP A 295 8.54 -15.72 -1.40
N GLU A 296 8.79 -16.26 -0.21
CA GLU A 296 8.69 -17.68 0.11
C GLU A 296 7.25 -18.20 0.09
N VAL A 297 6.26 -17.32 0.17
CA VAL A 297 4.85 -17.71 0.06
C VAL A 297 4.50 -18.03 -1.40
N THR A 298 4.47 -19.34 -1.70
CA THR A 298 4.09 -19.91 -3.00
C THR A 298 3.13 -21.10 -2.78
N PHE A 299 2.31 -21.44 -3.78
CA PHE A 299 1.38 -22.58 -3.68
C PHE A 299 2.09 -23.90 -3.33
N ALA A 300 3.28 -24.13 -3.88
CA ALA A 300 4.08 -25.33 -3.59
C ALA A 300 4.53 -25.38 -2.12
N ASN A 301 5.02 -24.26 -1.57
CA ASN A 301 5.45 -24.18 -0.18
C ASN A 301 4.26 -24.29 0.80
N ILE A 302 3.11 -23.72 0.43
CA ILE A 302 1.87 -23.84 1.21
C ILE A 302 1.43 -25.30 1.29
N GLU A 303 1.40 -26.04 0.18
CA GLU A 303 1.00 -27.46 0.22
C GLU A 303 2.01 -28.32 0.99
N LYS A 304 3.31 -28.03 0.86
CA LYS A 304 4.35 -28.69 1.66
C LYS A 304 4.14 -28.44 3.16
N ARG A 305 3.84 -27.20 3.57
CA ARG A 305 3.54 -26.85 4.97
C ARG A 305 2.26 -27.52 5.46
N LYS A 306 1.22 -27.60 4.62
CA LYS A 306 -0.03 -28.29 4.94
C LYS A 306 0.19 -29.77 5.24
N LEU A 307 0.94 -30.48 4.39
CA LEU A 307 1.29 -31.89 4.63
C LEU A 307 2.09 -32.07 5.92
N LYS A 308 3.05 -31.16 6.18
CA LYS A 308 3.82 -31.16 7.44
C LYS A 308 2.91 -30.97 8.65
N VAL A 309 2.05 -29.96 8.65
CA VAL A 309 1.10 -29.67 9.75
C VAL A 309 0.12 -30.83 9.98
N GLU A 310 -0.39 -31.47 8.91
CA GLU A 310 -1.25 -32.65 9.02
C GLU A 310 -0.52 -33.85 9.63
N ASN A 311 0.74 -34.09 9.23
CA ASN A 311 1.57 -35.14 9.80
C ASN A 311 1.90 -34.85 11.27
N ASP A 312 2.27 -33.61 11.60
CA ASP A 312 2.55 -33.18 12.97
C ASP A 312 1.32 -33.38 13.88
N PHE A 313 0.12 -33.08 13.39
CA PHE A 313 -1.11 -33.32 14.14
C PHE A 313 -1.39 -34.83 14.31
N ARG A 314 -1.26 -35.63 13.26
CA ARG A 314 -1.45 -37.10 13.31
C ARG A 314 -0.47 -37.80 14.24
N GLN A 315 0.78 -37.34 14.28
CA GLN A 315 1.83 -37.87 15.13
C GLN A 315 1.71 -37.42 16.59
N GLY A 316 0.73 -36.56 16.91
CA GLY A 316 0.62 -36.05 18.25
C GLY A 316 1.80 -35.12 18.60
N LEU A 317 2.23 -34.28 17.66
CA LEU A 317 3.21 -33.21 17.87
C LEU A 317 2.60 -31.82 18.15
N ILE A 318 1.42 -31.51 17.59
CA ILE A 318 0.68 -30.26 17.85
C ILE A 318 -0.73 -30.53 18.37
N ASN A 319 -1.24 -29.68 19.26
CA ASN A 319 -2.61 -29.84 19.76
C ASN A 319 -3.67 -29.38 18.74
N ALA A 320 -4.93 -29.71 19.01
CA ALA A 320 -6.06 -29.41 18.11
C ALA A 320 -6.28 -27.91 17.87
N GLU A 321 -5.96 -27.07 18.86
CA GLU A 321 -6.11 -25.61 18.75
C GLU A 321 -5.06 -25.00 17.83
N THR A 322 -3.79 -25.35 18.04
CA THR A 322 -2.67 -24.97 17.17
C THR A 322 -2.90 -25.48 15.74
N TYR A 323 -3.36 -26.71 15.57
CA TYR A 323 -3.71 -27.28 14.26
C TYR A 323 -4.80 -26.46 13.55
N ARG A 324 -5.85 -26.05 14.27
CA ARG A 324 -6.92 -25.23 13.70
C ARG A 324 -6.41 -23.86 13.23
N GLN A 325 -5.59 -23.20 14.05
CA GLN A 325 -5.00 -21.90 13.71
C GLN A 325 -3.99 -22.00 12.56
N GLU A 326 -3.17 -23.06 12.49
CA GLU A 326 -2.32 -23.32 11.32
C GLU A 326 -3.13 -23.53 10.04
N LYS A 327 -4.25 -24.27 10.11
CA LYS A 327 -5.13 -24.45 8.95
C LYS A 327 -5.74 -23.14 8.46
N ASP A 328 -6.19 -22.29 9.39
CA ASP A 328 -6.70 -20.96 9.05
C ASP A 328 -5.59 -20.05 8.48
N LEU A 329 -4.36 -20.14 9.00
CA LEU A 329 -3.21 -19.43 8.47
C LEU A 329 -2.86 -19.91 7.05
N LEU A 330 -2.90 -21.22 6.79
CA LEU A 330 -2.67 -21.78 5.46
C LEU A 330 -3.70 -21.26 4.44
N ASN A 331 -4.97 -21.17 4.83
CA ASN A 331 -6.00 -20.56 3.98
C ASN A 331 -5.70 -19.09 3.69
N PHE A 332 -5.23 -18.34 4.69
CA PHE A 332 -4.82 -16.95 4.53
C PHE A 332 -3.60 -16.78 3.62
N LEU A 333 -2.58 -17.62 3.78
CA LEU A 333 -1.41 -17.66 2.90
C LEU A 333 -1.79 -17.99 1.45
N ASN A 334 -2.80 -18.84 1.25
CA ASN A 334 -3.31 -19.16 -0.08
C ASN A 334 -3.96 -17.93 -0.74
N LEU A 335 -4.72 -17.11 0.00
CA LEU A 335 -5.26 -15.83 -0.49
C LEU A 335 -4.13 -14.85 -0.87
N PHE A 336 -3.08 -14.79 -0.06
CA PHE A 336 -1.92 -13.95 -0.36
C PHE A 336 -1.17 -14.44 -1.61
N ALA A 337 -0.99 -15.75 -1.79
CA ALA A 337 -0.40 -16.31 -3.00
C ALA A 337 -1.24 -16.02 -4.26
N GLN A 338 -2.57 -16.03 -4.14
CA GLN A 338 -3.47 -15.62 -5.22
C GLN A 338 -3.32 -14.13 -5.56
N LEU A 339 -3.22 -13.26 -4.55
CA LEU A 339 -2.92 -11.84 -4.75
C LEU A 339 -1.60 -11.65 -5.52
N LYS A 340 -0.53 -12.34 -5.12
CA LYS A 340 0.77 -12.28 -5.81
C LYS A 340 0.67 -12.70 -7.27
N ASN A 341 0.00 -13.80 -7.57
CA ASN A 341 -0.21 -14.25 -8.94
C ASN A 341 -0.95 -13.19 -9.78
N HIS A 342 -2.00 -12.57 -9.23
CA HIS A 342 -2.72 -11.51 -9.92
C HIS A 342 -1.91 -10.21 -10.07
N LEU A 343 -1.00 -9.93 -9.13
CA LEU A 343 -0.02 -8.84 -9.28
C LEU A 343 0.96 -9.12 -10.42
N ASP A 344 1.46 -10.35 -10.57
CA ASP A 344 2.34 -10.72 -11.68
C ASP A 344 1.63 -10.58 -13.04
N VAL A 345 0.37 -11.03 -13.12
CA VAL A 345 -0.47 -10.86 -14.31
C VAL A 345 -0.69 -9.37 -14.63
N TYR A 346 -0.98 -8.56 -13.62
CA TYR A 346 -1.10 -7.11 -13.78
C TYR A 346 0.21 -6.48 -14.27
N ASN A 347 1.35 -6.81 -13.66
CA ASN A 347 2.65 -6.30 -14.03
C ASN A 347 3.01 -6.63 -15.48
N LEU A 348 2.67 -7.83 -15.95
CA LEU A 348 2.82 -8.23 -17.35
C LEU A 348 1.92 -7.39 -18.27
N ASN A 349 0.65 -7.19 -17.92
CA ASN A 349 -0.29 -6.40 -18.71
C ASN A 349 0.10 -4.91 -18.74
N TYR A 350 0.61 -4.39 -17.63
CA TYR A 350 1.12 -3.02 -17.51
C TYR A 350 2.31 -2.80 -18.44
N ARG A 351 3.28 -3.73 -18.47
CA ARG A 351 4.44 -3.67 -19.37
C ARG A 351 4.08 -3.79 -20.85
N THR A 352 3.02 -4.52 -21.17
CA THR A 352 2.54 -4.70 -22.55
C THR A 352 1.63 -3.57 -23.03
N GLY A 353 1.19 -2.67 -22.16
CA GLY A 353 0.42 -1.47 -22.51
C GLY A 353 -1.05 -1.74 -22.91
N ASN A 354 -1.58 -2.93 -22.64
CA ASN A 354 -2.96 -3.27 -22.97
C ASN A 354 -3.92 -2.76 -21.88
N ASN A 355 -4.50 -1.57 -22.10
CA ASN A 355 -5.41 -0.90 -21.16
C ASN A 355 -6.60 -1.77 -20.72
N ASP A 356 -7.14 -2.60 -21.62
CA ASP A 356 -8.26 -3.47 -21.32
C ASP A 356 -7.86 -4.61 -20.36
N ALA A 357 -6.71 -5.22 -20.61
CA ALA A 357 -6.17 -6.26 -19.74
C ALA A 357 -5.70 -5.69 -18.39
N ILE A 358 -5.15 -4.47 -18.39
CA ILE A 358 -4.77 -3.73 -17.19
C ILE A 358 -6.01 -3.51 -16.30
N SER A 359 -7.10 -3.01 -16.85
CA SER A 359 -8.34 -2.76 -16.10
C SER A 359 -8.89 -4.03 -15.43
N VAL A 360 -8.91 -5.15 -16.17
CA VAL A 360 -9.38 -6.45 -15.64
C VAL A 360 -8.45 -7.00 -14.55
N SER A 361 -7.14 -6.96 -14.78
CA SER A 361 -6.16 -7.47 -13.82
C SER A 361 -6.10 -6.63 -12.55
N LEU A 362 -6.15 -5.30 -12.65
CA LEU A 362 -6.27 -4.38 -11.52
C LEU A 362 -7.53 -4.66 -10.68
N PHE A 363 -8.67 -4.92 -11.33
CA PHE A 363 -9.90 -5.27 -10.60
C PHE A 363 -9.73 -6.57 -9.79
N ARG A 364 -9.04 -7.59 -10.35
CA ARG A 364 -8.73 -8.83 -9.62
C ARG A 364 -7.78 -8.59 -8.45
N VAL A 365 -6.73 -7.77 -8.64
CA VAL A 365 -5.82 -7.37 -7.55
C VAL A 365 -6.59 -6.70 -6.42
N MET A 366 -7.51 -5.76 -6.73
CA MET A 366 -8.39 -5.13 -5.74
C MET A 366 -9.23 -6.15 -4.97
N GLN A 367 -9.85 -7.11 -5.65
CA GLN A 367 -10.68 -8.15 -5.02
C GLN A 367 -9.88 -8.98 -4.00
N TYR A 368 -8.72 -9.50 -4.41
CA TYR A 368 -7.91 -10.34 -3.53
C TYR A 368 -7.25 -9.56 -2.40
N PHE A 369 -6.83 -8.31 -2.63
CA PHE A 369 -6.27 -7.47 -1.58
C PHE A 369 -7.33 -7.16 -0.50
N ARG A 370 -8.56 -6.83 -0.92
CA ARG A 370 -9.69 -6.66 0.01
C ARG A 370 -10.02 -7.95 0.75
N GLN A 371 -10.09 -9.08 0.05
CA GLN A 371 -10.39 -10.37 0.66
C GLN A 371 -9.35 -10.74 1.72
N LEU A 372 -8.07 -10.44 1.45
CA LEU A 372 -6.98 -10.65 2.40
C LEU A 372 -7.16 -9.79 3.67
N GLN A 373 -7.45 -8.49 3.53
CA GLN A 373 -7.71 -7.62 4.69
C GLN A 373 -8.89 -8.11 5.53
N LYS A 374 -10.00 -8.48 4.87
CA LYS A 374 -11.18 -9.02 5.54
C LYS A 374 -10.92 -10.35 6.26
N ALA A 375 -10.18 -11.25 5.63
CA ALA A 375 -9.82 -12.52 6.23
C ALA A 375 -9.01 -12.32 7.52
N TYR A 376 -8.12 -11.32 7.55
CA TYR A 376 -7.41 -10.98 8.78
C TYR A 376 -8.33 -10.43 9.88
N GLU A 377 -9.24 -9.51 9.55
CA GLU A 377 -10.23 -8.99 10.50
C GLU A 377 -11.15 -10.09 11.05
N GLU A 378 -11.56 -11.02 10.19
CA GLU A 378 -12.34 -12.19 10.58
C GLU A 378 -11.57 -13.08 11.57
N MET A 379 -10.29 -13.36 11.32
CA MET A 379 -9.46 -14.14 12.24
C MET A 379 -9.26 -13.44 13.58
N LYS A 380 -9.04 -12.12 13.55
CA LYS A 380 -8.92 -11.29 14.76
C LYS A 380 -10.20 -11.31 15.60
N PHE A 381 -11.36 -11.32 14.95
CA PHE A 381 -12.66 -11.46 15.61
C PHE A 381 -12.87 -12.88 16.16
N LYS A 382 -12.62 -13.91 15.34
CA LYS A 382 -12.77 -15.34 15.68
C LYS A 382 -11.93 -15.76 16.89
N TYR A 383 -10.69 -15.28 16.97
CA TYR A 383 -9.74 -15.63 18.03
C TYR A 383 -9.57 -14.55 19.09
N ARG A 384 -10.57 -13.68 19.28
CA ARG A 384 -10.53 -12.64 20.30
C ARG A 384 -10.38 -13.23 21.71
N GLY A 385 -9.33 -12.85 22.42
CA GLY A 385 -9.02 -13.36 23.77
C GLY A 385 -8.29 -14.70 23.79
N ASN A 386 -7.90 -15.26 22.64
CA ASN A 386 -7.09 -16.46 22.55
C ASN A 386 -5.59 -16.10 22.64
N ASN A 387 -4.92 -16.56 23.70
CA ASN A 387 -3.52 -16.24 23.96
C ASN A 387 -2.58 -16.76 22.85
N THR A 388 -2.81 -17.99 22.37
CA THR A 388 -2.06 -18.61 21.26
C THR A 388 -2.12 -17.73 20.00
N PHE A 389 -3.32 -17.24 19.64
CA PHE A 389 -3.47 -16.36 18.49
C PHE A 389 -2.73 -15.04 18.71
N SER A 390 -2.96 -14.38 19.84
CA SER A 390 -2.39 -13.05 20.12
C SER A 390 -0.86 -13.05 20.17
N THR A 391 -0.25 -14.11 20.69
CA THR A 391 1.19 -14.18 20.94
C THR A 391 1.96 -14.77 19.75
N ILE A 392 1.38 -15.76 19.05
CA ILE A 392 2.07 -16.51 18.00
C ILE A 392 1.55 -16.09 16.63
N PHE A 393 0.27 -16.34 16.35
CA PHE A 393 -0.25 -16.26 14.97
C PHE A 393 -0.49 -14.82 14.49
N ASN A 394 -0.97 -13.92 15.33
CA ASN A 394 -1.35 -12.55 14.94
C ASN A 394 -0.20 -11.81 14.24
N ARG A 395 1.03 -11.98 14.76
CA ARG A 395 2.23 -11.36 14.18
C ARG A 395 2.50 -11.84 12.75
N GLU A 396 2.26 -13.11 12.45
CA GLU A 396 2.46 -13.64 11.10
C GLU A 396 1.42 -13.08 10.13
N TYR A 397 0.15 -13.00 10.53
CA TYR A 397 -0.87 -12.33 9.71
C TYR A 397 -0.52 -10.86 9.43
N GLU A 398 -0.10 -10.11 10.44
CA GLU A 398 0.35 -8.72 10.30
C GLU A 398 1.56 -8.60 9.37
N SER A 399 2.53 -9.52 9.47
CA SER A 399 3.70 -9.55 8.60
C SER A 399 3.31 -9.76 7.13
N ILE A 400 2.43 -10.73 6.85
CA ILE A 400 1.96 -11.00 5.49
C ILE A 400 1.15 -9.84 4.92
N LEU A 401 0.28 -9.21 5.72
CA LEU A 401 -0.40 -7.98 5.31
C LEU A 401 0.58 -6.83 5.05
N GLY A 402 1.64 -6.73 5.85
CA GLY A 402 2.75 -5.79 5.62
C GLY A 402 3.39 -5.99 4.25
N PHE A 403 3.72 -7.24 3.89
CA PHE A 403 4.25 -7.55 2.56
C PHE A 403 3.25 -7.25 1.44
N ALA A 404 1.98 -7.62 1.60
CA ALA A 404 0.94 -7.27 0.63
C ALA A 404 0.85 -5.75 0.42
N SER A 405 0.87 -4.99 1.51
CA SER A 405 0.84 -3.53 1.48
C SER A 405 2.05 -2.92 0.78
N LEU A 406 3.24 -3.53 0.89
CA LEU A 406 4.45 -3.09 0.20
C LEU A 406 4.36 -3.34 -1.30
N TYR A 407 3.91 -4.52 -1.74
CA TYR A 407 3.73 -4.80 -3.17
C TYR A 407 2.69 -3.87 -3.81
N MET A 408 1.70 -3.42 -3.05
CA MET A 408 0.72 -2.45 -3.53
C MET A 408 1.27 -1.01 -3.63
N ASP A 409 2.48 -0.73 -3.15
CA ASP A 409 3.12 0.59 -3.28
C ASP A 409 4.06 0.69 -4.50
N ASP A 410 4.19 -0.38 -5.30
CA ASP A 410 5.14 -0.45 -6.42
C ASP A 410 4.85 0.57 -7.54
N ASP A 411 3.57 0.90 -7.80
CA ASP A 411 3.18 1.90 -8.78
C ASP A 411 1.96 2.74 -8.36
N HIS A 412 1.64 3.77 -9.16
CA HIS A 412 0.53 4.69 -8.89
C HIS A 412 -0.85 4.00 -8.88
N ASN A 413 -1.11 3.07 -9.79
CA ASN A 413 -2.39 2.38 -9.87
C ASN A 413 -2.57 1.43 -8.69
N LEU A 414 -1.54 0.67 -8.35
CA LEU A 414 -1.56 -0.23 -7.19
C LEU A 414 -1.73 0.56 -5.88
N LYS A 415 -1.03 1.71 -5.75
CA LYS A 415 -1.18 2.58 -4.58
C LYS A 415 -2.59 3.16 -4.48
N SER A 416 -3.19 3.49 -5.62
CA SER A 416 -4.58 3.97 -5.67
C SER A 416 -5.58 2.86 -5.32
N ILE A 417 -5.35 1.62 -5.75
CA ILE A 417 -6.14 0.46 -5.32
C ILE A 417 -6.02 0.26 -3.82
N LYS A 418 -4.81 0.33 -3.26
CA LYS A 418 -4.59 0.20 -1.82
C LYS A 418 -5.40 1.23 -1.04
N ASN A 419 -5.38 2.49 -1.48
CA ASN A 419 -6.19 3.54 -0.87
C ASN A 419 -7.69 3.28 -1.00
N LEU A 420 -8.15 2.90 -2.21
CA LEU A 420 -9.54 2.53 -2.47
C LEU A 420 -10.01 1.40 -1.54
N VAL A 421 -9.23 0.31 -1.43
CA VAL A 421 -9.57 -0.85 -0.60
C VAL A 421 -9.55 -0.49 0.88
N ASN A 422 -8.53 0.23 1.36
CA ASN A 422 -8.46 0.69 2.74
C ASN A 422 -9.67 1.58 3.10
N THR A 423 -10.04 2.47 2.20
CA THR A 423 -11.21 3.34 2.35
C THR A 423 -12.51 2.52 2.36
N LEU A 424 -12.62 1.51 1.49
CA LEU A 424 -13.78 0.62 1.46
C LEU A 424 -13.94 -0.20 2.75
N VAL A 425 -12.86 -0.82 3.24
CA VAL A 425 -12.87 -1.60 4.49
C VAL A 425 -13.25 -0.71 5.68
N ARG A 426 -12.73 0.53 5.73
CA ARG A 426 -13.11 1.51 6.77
C ARG A 426 -14.58 1.88 6.72
N LEU A 427 -15.14 2.09 5.53
CA LEU A 427 -16.55 2.46 5.35
C LEU A 427 -17.51 1.32 5.72
N GLU A 428 -17.09 0.08 5.50
CA GLU A 428 -17.85 -1.09 5.93
C GLU A 428 -17.83 -1.27 7.45
N ALA A 429 -16.68 -1.02 8.08
CA ALA A 429 -16.56 -1.05 9.55
C ALA A 429 -17.30 0.10 10.24
N ASN A 430 -17.24 1.31 9.66
CA ASN A 430 -17.99 2.47 10.13
C ASN A 430 -18.50 3.31 8.94
N PRO A 431 -19.82 3.29 8.66
CA PRO A 431 -20.37 4.03 7.53
C PRO A 431 -20.38 5.54 7.76
N ASN A 432 -20.31 6.03 9.00
CA ASN A 432 -20.41 7.46 9.29
C ASN A 432 -19.05 8.14 9.09
N VAL A 433 -18.95 8.97 8.05
CA VAL A 433 -17.74 9.73 7.70
C VAL A 433 -17.91 11.19 8.11
N PRO A 434 -16.94 11.78 8.84
CA PRO A 434 -16.91 13.21 9.11
C PRO A 434 -16.86 14.03 7.83
N ASN A 435 -17.55 15.18 7.80
CA ASN A 435 -17.66 16.00 6.59
C ASN A 435 -16.31 16.45 6.00
N ILE A 436 -15.30 16.63 6.85
CA ILE A 436 -13.94 17.06 6.46
C ILE A 436 -13.24 16.00 5.60
N ASP A 437 -13.54 14.71 5.83
CA ASP A 437 -12.87 13.60 5.15
C ASP A 437 -13.62 13.14 3.89
N LEU A 438 -14.84 13.64 3.63
CA LEU A 438 -15.69 13.18 2.52
C LEU A 438 -14.98 13.27 1.17
N GLU A 439 -14.32 14.39 0.88
CA GLU A 439 -13.66 14.62 -0.40
C GLU A 439 -12.57 13.57 -0.65
N LYS A 440 -11.75 13.29 0.37
CA LYS A 440 -10.68 12.29 0.30
C LYS A 440 -11.24 10.88 0.06
N PHE A 441 -12.28 10.51 0.80
CA PHE A 441 -12.91 9.18 0.65
C PHE A 441 -13.54 9.04 -0.74
N ILE A 442 -14.18 10.10 -1.26
CA ILE A 442 -14.72 10.11 -2.63
C ILE A 442 -13.58 10.00 -3.66
N THR A 443 -12.48 10.74 -3.51
CA THR A 443 -11.32 10.64 -4.41
C THR A 443 -10.76 9.23 -4.45
N ASP A 444 -10.54 8.59 -3.29
CA ASP A 444 -10.01 7.24 -3.21
C ASP A 444 -10.94 6.22 -3.89
N LEU A 445 -12.25 6.31 -3.65
CA LEU A 445 -13.23 5.41 -4.28
C LEU A 445 -13.39 5.68 -5.77
N ARG A 446 -13.26 6.93 -6.23
CA ARG A 446 -13.39 7.31 -7.65
C ARG A 446 -12.28 6.74 -8.54
N PHE A 447 -11.18 6.24 -7.97
CA PHE A 447 -10.23 5.42 -8.72
C PHE A 447 -10.90 4.18 -9.35
N SER A 448 -12.07 3.75 -8.85
CA SER A 448 -12.85 2.67 -9.46
C SER A 448 -13.26 2.92 -10.91
N ASN A 449 -13.23 4.18 -11.38
CA ASN A 449 -13.52 4.53 -12.78
C ASN A 449 -12.48 3.97 -13.78
N VAL A 450 -11.32 3.52 -13.29
CA VAL A 450 -10.31 2.80 -14.12
C VAL A 450 -10.80 1.40 -14.50
N PHE A 451 -11.75 0.84 -13.74
CA PHE A 451 -12.32 -0.47 -14.01
C PHE A 451 -13.37 -0.41 -15.11
N LYS A 452 -13.48 -1.48 -15.90
CA LYS A 452 -14.52 -1.63 -16.90
C LYS A 452 -15.93 -1.57 -16.26
N PRO A 453 -16.91 -0.86 -16.85
CA PRO A 453 -18.26 -0.75 -16.31
C PRO A 453 -18.94 -2.11 -16.09
N GLU A 454 -18.66 -3.09 -16.96
CA GLU A 454 -19.21 -4.44 -16.84
C GLU A 454 -18.76 -5.10 -15.53
N LEU A 455 -17.49 -4.94 -15.15
CA LEU A 455 -16.95 -5.48 -13.90
C LEU A 455 -17.58 -4.80 -12.68
N MET A 456 -17.82 -3.49 -12.76
CA MET A 456 -18.43 -2.72 -11.68
C MET A 456 -19.91 -3.07 -11.47
N ASN A 457 -20.63 -3.37 -12.54
CA ASN A 457 -22.07 -3.67 -12.47
C ASN A 457 -22.36 -5.14 -12.12
N GLN A 458 -21.54 -6.06 -12.61
CA GLN A 458 -21.78 -7.50 -12.45
C GLN A 458 -21.24 -8.07 -11.13
N ASN A 459 -20.17 -7.49 -10.57
CA ASN A 459 -19.57 -7.99 -9.33
C ASN A 459 -20.11 -7.26 -8.10
N LEU A 460 -20.18 -7.98 -6.98
CA LEU A 460 -20.59 -7.45 -5.68
C LEU A 460 -19.70 -6.29 -5.22
N GLU A 461 -18.38 -6.39 -5.40
CA GLU A 461 -17.44 -5.33 -4.99
C GLU A 461 -17.73 -4.00 -5.71
N GLY A 462 -18.05 -4.06 -7.00
CA GLY A 462 -18.37 -2.87 -7.77
C GLY A 462 -19.66 -2.20 -7.29
N GLN A 463 -20.69 -2.99 -6.96
CA GLN A 463 -21.94 -2.49 -6.38
C GLN A 463 -21.73 -1.86 -5.01
N ILE A 464 -20.89 -2.44 -4.16
CA ILE A 464 -20.55 -1.88 -2.84
C ILE A 464 -19.87 -0.51 -3.01
N ILE A 465 -18.90 -0.39 -3.93
CA ILE A 465 -18.22 0.88 -4.23
C ILE A 465 -19.24 1.92 -4.73
N ALA A 466 -20.10 1.55 -5.68
CA ALA A 466 -21.11 2.45 -6.23
C ALA A 466 -22.10 2.95 -5.18
N ASN A 467 -22.56 2.08 -4.27
CA ASN A 467 -23.45 2.43 -3.18
C ASN A 467 -22.80 3.40 -2.19
N HIS A 468 -21.54 3.15 -1.80
CA HIS A 468 -20.81 4.07 -0.93
C HIS A 468 -20.54 5.41 -1.61
N LEU A 469 -20.14 5.42 -2.88
CA LEU A 469 -19.95 6.65 -3.66
C LEU A 469 -21.23 7.48 -3.70
N SER A 470 -22.36 6.89 -4.09
CA SER A 470 -23.65 7.59 -4.17
C SER A 470 -24.03 8.26 -2.85
N ARG A 471 -23.87 7.54 -1.72
CA ARG A 471 -24.16 8.06 -0.39
C ARG A 471 -23.23 9.21 0.01
N LEU A 472 -21.92 9.04 -0.18
CA LEU A 472 -20.91 10.04 0.20
C LEU A 472 -21.04 11.31 -0.65
N GLU A 473 -21.30 11.16 -1.95
CA GLU A 473 -21.50 12.28 -2.86
C GLU A 473 -22.77 13.07 -2.53
N GLU A 474 -23.87 12.40 -2.19
CA GLU A 474 -25.10 13.08 -1.75
C GLU A 474 -24.89 13.81 -0.40
N GLN A 475 -24.13 13.20 0.53
CA GLN A 475 -23.77 13.84 1.80
C GLN A 475 -22.92 15.11 1.57
N LEU A 476 -21.90 15.03 0.71
CA LEU A 476 -21.06 16.17 0.36
C LEU A 476 -21.87 17.27 -0.34
N TYR A 477 -22.77 16.89 -1.25
CA TYR A 477 -23.64 17.83 -1.93
C TYR A 477 -24.49 18.63 -0.95
N LYS A 478 -25.19 17.96 -0.02
CA LYS A 478 -26.03 18.62 0.99
C LYS A 478 -25.24 19.54 1.91
N TRP A 479 -24.04 19.12 2.29
CA TRP A 479 -23.22 19.90 3.22
C TRP A 479 -22.59 21.15 2.58
N GLN A 480 -22.05 21.05 1.35
CA GLN A 480 -21.23 22.12 0.77
C GLN A 480 -21.86 22.79 -0.46
N PHE A 481 -22.63 22.07 -1.28
CA PHE A 481 -23.12 22.57 -2.57
C PHE A 481 -24.57 23.07 -2.50
N GLU A 482 -25.43 22.44 -1.72
CA GLU A 482 -26.88 22.72 -1.71
C GLU A 482 -27.19 24.18 -1.36
N SER A 483 -26.53 24.73 -0.35
CA SER A 483 -26.73 26.14 0.05
C SER A 483 -26.29 27.11 -1.05
N GLU A 484 -25.16 26.85 -1.71
CA GLU A 484 -24.65 27.73 -2.78
C GLU A 484 -25.52 27.63 -4.04
N VAL A 485 -25.92 26.41 -4.44
CA VAL A 485 -26.84 26.19 -5.55
C VAL A 485 -28.17 26.93 -5.32
N GLU A 486 -28.72 26.85 -4.11
CA GLU A 486 -29.97 27.54 -3.79
C GLU A 486 -29.82 29.07 -3.75
N LYS A 487 -28.66 29.57 -3.29
CA LYS A 487 -28.32 31.01 -3.39
C LYS A 487 -28.27 31.47 -4.83
N LEU A 488 -27.63 30.72 -5.73
CA LEU A 488 -27.58 31.06 -7.16
C LEU A 488 -28.96 31.00 -7.80
N ARG A 489 -29.80 30.04 -7.41
CA ARG A 489 -31.18 29.93 -7.89
C ARG A 489 -32.01 31.15 -7.50
N LYS A 490 -31.86 31.65 -6.26
CA LYS A 490 -32.56 32.84 -5.76
C LYS A 490 -32.00 34.18 -6.25
N THR A 491 -30.75 34.20 -6.73
CA THR A 491 -30.11 35.44 -7.19
C THR A 491 -30.74 35.89 -8.52
N GLU A 492 -31.09 37.17 -8.59
CA GLU A 492 -31.63 37.77 -9.81
C GLU A 492 -30.53 37.90 -10.89
N ALA A 493 -30.84 37.44 -12.10
CA ALA A 493 -29.93 37.49 -13.24
C ALA A 493 -29.96 38.87 -13.88
N ASN A 494 -28.98 39.70 -13.55
CA ASN A 494 -28.82 41.06 -14.07
C ASN A 494 -27.32 41.39 -14.26
N SER A 495 -27.03 42.56 -14.82
CA SER A 495 -25.66 42.99 -15.13
C SER A 495 -24.75 43.14 -13.89
N LYS A 496 -25.32 43.36 -12.70
CA LYS A 496 -24.58 43.48 -11.43
C LYS A 496 -24.16 42.13 -10.87
N ASN A 497 -24.99 41.10 -11.07
CA ASN A 497 -24.79 39.76 -10.52
C ASN A 497 -24.14 38.76 -11.49
N LYS A 498 -23.51 39.23 -12.57
CA LYS A 498 -22.87 38.37 -13.58
C LYS A 498 -21.81 37.41 -13.02
N THR A 499 -21.18 37.76 -11.89
CA THR A 499 -20.13 36.96 -11.24
C THR A 499 -20.67 36.01 -10.16
N ALA A 500 -21.99 35.94 -9.96
CA ALA A 500 -22.59 35.08 -8.94
C ALA A 500 -22.27 33.58 -9.12
N THR A 501 -21.86 33.17 -10.33
CA THR A 501 -21.49 31.78 -10.67
C THR A 501 -20.05 31.41 -10.30
N GLU A 502 -19.18 32.39 -10.01
CA GLU A 502 -17.73 32.15 -9.81
C GLU A 502 -17.43 31.21 -8.64
N ASN A 503 -18.13 31.38 -7.52
CA ASN A 503 -17.95 30.54 -6.34
C ASN A 503 -18.32 29.07 -6.62
N ILE A 504 -19.46 28.83 -7.28
CA ILE A 504 -19.92 27.48 -7.62
C ILE A 504 -19.01 26.84 -8.67
N LEU A 505 -18.55 27.61 -9.66
CA LEU A 505 -17.58 27.13 -10.65
C LEU A 505 -16.25 26.75 -10.01
N LYS A 506 -15.79 27.52 -9.01
CA LYS A 506 -14.59 27.18 -8.25
C LYS A 506 -14.78 25.86 -7.49
N LEU A 507 -15.90 25.70 -6.78
CA LEU A 507 -16.23 24.47 -6.06
C LEU A 507 -16.34 23.25 -7.00
N ALA A 508 -17.00 23.42 -8.15
CA ALA A 508 -17.16 22.36 -9.16
C ALA A 508 -15.82 21.91 -9.77
N ARG A 509 -14.84 22.81 -9.91
CA ARG A 509 -13.50 22.50 -10.43
C ARG A 509 -12.62 21.76 -9.43
N THR A 510 -12.79 22.02 -8.15
CA THR A 510 -11.95 21.43 -7.09
C THR A 510 -12.46 20.08 -6.59
N THR A 511 -13.73 19.73 -6.85
CA THR A 511 -14.33 18.51 -6.31
C THR A 511 -14.13 17.27 -7.20
N SER A 512 -13.85 16.15 -6.56
CA SER A 512 -13.87 14.79 -7.10
C SER A 512 -15.28 14.22 -7.20
N CYS A 513 -16.27 14.82 -6.54
CA CYS A 513 -17.67 14.40 -6.57
C CYS A 513 -18.32 14.75 -7.92
N VAL A 514 -18.75 13.72 -8.65
CA VAL A 514 -19.35 13.90 -9.98
C VAL A 514 -20.76 14.47 -9.87
N VAL A 515 -21.58 13.93 -8.97
CA VAL A 515 -22.95 14.43 -8.74
C VAL A 515 -22.95 15.90 -8.33
N CYS A 516 -22.01 16.29 -7.46
CA CYS A 516 -21.85 17.66 -7.00
C CYS A 516 -21.46 18.60 -8.16
N ARG A 517 -20.50 18.16 -8.98
CA ARG A 517 -20.05 18.90 -10.17
C ARG A 517 -21.17 19.07 -11.20
N ASP A 518 -21.89 18.00 -11.52
CA ASP A 518 -22.95 18.03 -12.53
C ASP A 518 -24.12 18.92 -12.09
N ARG A 519 -24.59 18.77 -10.84
CA ARG A 519 -25.65 19.65 -10.29
C ARG A 519 -25.20 21.11 -10.22
N ALA A 520 -23.95 21.38 -9.85
CA ALA A 520 -23.38 22.72 -9.84
C ALA A 520 -23.32 23.34 -11.24
N LEU A 521 -22.84 22.60 -12.24
CA LEU A 521 -22.76 23.07 -13.63
C LEU A 521 -24.15 23.28 -14.25
N ASN A 522 -25.12 22.44 -13.91
CA ASN A 522 -26.52 22.63 -14.32
C ASN A 522 -27.09 23.93 -13.74
N ALA A 523 -26.87 24.21 -12.45
CA ALA A 523 -27.31 25.46 -11.83
C ALA A 523 -26.66 26.71 -12.46
N VAL A 524 -25.38 26.63 -12.84
CA VAL A 524 -24.68 27.69 -13.59
C VAL A 524 -25.29 27.90 -14.97
N THR A 525 -25.63 26.81 -15.66
CA THR A 525 -26.26 26.85 -16.99
C THR A 525 -27.63 27.52 -16.91
N GLU A 526 -28.46 27.16 -15.92
CA GLU A 526 -29.76 27.80 -15.68
C GLU A 526 -29.64 29.30 -15.36
N PHE A 527 -28.65 29.71 -14.55
CA PHE A 527 -28.40 31.13 -14.30
C PHE A 527 -27.99 31.88 -15.59
N THR A 528 -27.14 31.27 -16.41
CA THR A 528 -26.68 31.85 -17.68
C THR A 528 -27.85 32.06 -18.64
N GLN A 529 -28.75 31.07 -18.77
CA GLN A 529 -29.97 31.20 -19.57
C GLN A 529 -30.88 32.35 -19.10
N ARG A 530 -31.03 32.54 -17.78
CA ARG A 530 -31.79 33.68 -17.22
C ARG A 530 -31.11 35.02 -17.53
N LEU A 531 -29.79 35.08 -17.50
CA LEU A 531 -29.01 36.27 -17.83
C LEU A 531 -29.10 36.62 -19.33
N ASP A 532 -29.05 35.63 -20.20
CA ASP A 532 -29.24 35.82 -21.65
C ASP A 532 -30.65 36.34 -21.97
N THR A 533 -31.66 35.84 -21.26
CA THR A 533 -33.05 36.32 -21.36
C THR A 533 -33.16 37.79 -20.92
N TYR A 534 -32.47 38.17 -19.84
CA TYR A 534 -32.40 39.56 -19.40
C TYR A 534 -31.76 40.47 -20.46
N TYR A 535 -30.62 40.06 -21.04
CA TYR A 535 -29.96 40.83 -22.09
C TYR A 535 -30.81 40.91 -23.36
N LEU A 536 -31.53 39.85 -23.72
CA LEU A 536 -32.45 39.86 -24.86
C LEU A 536 -33.53 40.93 -24.67
N LYS A 537 -34.13 41.00 -23.48
CA LYS A 537 -35.12 42.03 -23.15
C LYS A 537 -34.54 43.44 -23.25
N ALA A 538 -33.32 43.65 -22.77
CA ALA A 538 -32.64 44.95 -22.86
C ALA A 538 -32.30 45.34 -24.31
N GLU A 539 -31.86 44.39 -25.15
CA GLU A 539 -31.57 44.63 -26.56
C GLU A 539 -32.83 44.87 -27.40
N LEU A 540 -33.95 44.22 -27.08
CA LEU A 540 -35.25 44.52 -27.68
C LEU A 540 -35.72 45.94 -27.30
N GLN A 541 -35.58 46.34 -26.04
CA GLN A 541 -35.87 47.74 -25.64
C GLN A 541 -34.96 48.74 -26.35
N ARG A 542 -33.69 48.39 -26.58
CA ARG A 542 -32.75 49.20 -27.37
C ARG A 542 -33.20 49.30 -28.83
N TYR A 543 -33.67 48.20 -29.42
CA TYR A 543 -34.25 48.20 -30.76
C TYR A 543 -35.44 49.16 -30.85
N ASP A 544 -36.40 49.08 -29.91
CA ASP A 544 -37.56 49.98 -29.89
C ASP A 544 -37.14 51.45 -29.83
N SER A 545 -36.12 51.77 -29.01
CA SER A 545 -35.55 53.12 -28.93
C SER A 545 -34.88 53.56 -30.24
N ILE A 546 -34.14 52.66 -30.90
CA ILE A 546 -33.49 52.93 -32.20
C ILE A 546 -34.55 53.14 -33.27
N ALA A 547 -35.57 52.29 -33.32
CA ALA A 547 -36.67 52.37 -34.29
C ALA A 547 -37.43 53.69 -34.17
N ASN A 548 -37.77 54.10 -32.93
CA ASN A 548 -38.43 55.37 -32.66
C ASN A 548 -37.58 56.59 -33.09
N ALA A 549 -36.24 56.51 -32.98
CA ALA A 549 -35.35 57.58 -33.42
C ALA A 549 -35.13 57.59 -34.94
N LEU A 550 -35.07 56.42 -35.58
CA LEU A 550 -34.81 56.28 -37.01
C LEU A 550 -36.03 56.59 -37.87
N GLN A 551 -37.26 56.37 -37.39
CA GLN A 551 -38.48 56.66 -38.17
C GLN A 551 -38.55 58.14 -38.64
N PRO A 552 -38.42 59.15 -37.76
CA PRO A 552 -38.36 60.55 -38.20
C PRO A 552 -37.11 60.87 -39.04
N TRP A 553 -35.98 60.23 -38.75
CA TRP A 553 -34.74 60.41 -39.52
C TRP A 553 -34.91 59.94 -40.97
N VAL A 554 -35.48 58.75 -41.21
CA VAL A 554 -35.76 58.22 -42.55
C VAL A 554 -36.64 59.18 -43.33
N PHE A 555 -37.71 59.69 -42.71
CA PHE A 555 -38.61 60.64 -43.37
C PHE A 555 -37.86 61.92 -43.82
N ASN A 556 -37.13 62.55 -42.90
CA ASN A 556 -36.35 63.76 -43.21
C ASN A 556 -35.27 63.51 -44.27
N ARG A 557 -34.70 62.32 -44.31
CA ARG A 557 -33.67 61.95 -45.29
C ARG A 557 -34.24 61.65 -46.67
N ILE A 558 -35.45 61.08 -46.77
CA ILE A 558 -36.15 60.94 -48.07
C ILE A 558 -36.40 62.31 -48.69
N GLU A 559 -36.89 63.28 -47.90
CA GLU A 559 -37.07 64.66 -48.39
C GLU A 559 -35.76 65.27 -48.89
N LEU A 560 -34.67 65.08 -48.14
CA LEU A 560 -33.34 65.57 -48.52
C LEU A 560 -32.82 64.89 -49.80
N ILE A 561 -33.00 63.58 -49.95
CA ILE A 561 -32.61 62.85 -51.17
C ILE A 561 -33.40 63.36 -52.37
N GLN A 562 -34.71 63.59 -52.23
CA GLN A 562 -35.54 64.15 -53.30
C GLN A 562 -35.05 65.55 -53.72
N LEU A 563 -34.70 66.40 -52.75
CA LEU A 563 -34.09 67.70 -53.01
C LEU A 563 -32.74 67.55 -53.74
N MET A 564 -31.86 66.66 -53.27
CA MET A 564 -30.57 66.40 -53.90
C MET A 564 -30.75 65.92 -55.35
N GLN A 565 -31.68 64.99 -55.60
CA GLN A 565 -31.98 64.49 -56.94
C GLN A 565 -32.54 65.59 -57.87
N GLN A 566 -33.42 66.45 -57.37
CA GLN A 566 -33.97 67.58 -58.12
C GLN A 566 -32.87 68.59 -58.48
N ASN A 567 -32.09 69.01 -57.48
CA ASN A 567 -30.99 69.96 -57.67
C ASN A 567 -29.90 69.38 -58.56
N PHE A 568 -29.59 68.09 -58.43
CA PHE A 568 -28.63 67.39 -59.29
C PHE A 568 -29.08 67.42 -60.76
N LYS A 569 -30.37 67.17 -61.05
CA LYS A 569 -30.93 67.24 -62.41
C LYS A 569 -30.91 68.66 -62.99
N LEU A 570 -31.08 69.69 -62.15
CA LEU A 570 -31.00 71.10 -62.56
C LEU A 570 -29.57 71.55 -62.85
N LEU A 571 -28.60 71.12 -62.04
CA LEU A 571 -27.18 71.46 -62.19
C LEU A 571 -26.50 70.67 -63.31
N TYR A 572 -27.00 69.47 -63.61
CA TYR A 572 -26.47 68.57 -64.63
C TYR A 572 -27.60 68.01 -65.52
N PRO A 573 -28.16 68.80 -66.45
CA PRO A 573 -29.25 68.36 -67.33
C PRO A 573 -28.79 67.37 -68.42
N ASP A 574 -27.54 67.46 -68.91
CA ASP A 574 -26.98 66.62 -69.98
C ASP A 574 -25.91 65.63 -69.47
N ASN A 575 -26.36 64.69 -68.63
CA ASN A 575 -25.57 63.80 -67.75
C ASN A 575 -24.56 62.81 -68.39
N ALA A 576 -24.21 62.90 -69.67
CA ALA A 576 -23.49 61.77 -70.31
C ALA A 576 -21.98 61.69 -69.98
N ASN A 577 -21.25 62.82 -69.83
CA ASN A 577 -19.78 62.80 -69.99
C ASN A 577 -18.91 63.35 -68.83
N LEU A 578 -19.48 63.83 -67.73
CA LEU A 578 -18.69 64.33 -66.58
C LEU A 578 -18.54 63.27 -65.48
N GLU A 579 -17.32 62.82 -65.23
CA GLU A 579 -16.99 61.79 -64.23
C GLU A 579 -17.36 62.21 -62.80
N SER A 580 -17.21 63.50 -62.47
CA SER A 580 -17.64 64.06 -61.18
C SER A 580 -19.16 63.99 -60.99
N ALA A 581 -19.95 64.16 -62.06
CA ALA A 581 -21.40 64.03 -62.01
C ALA A 581 -21.82 62.56 -61.81
N ARG A 582 -21.14 61.61 -62.47
CA ARG A 582 -21.37 60.16 -62.25
C ARG A 582 -21.03 59.74 -60.82
N PHE A 583 -19.93 60.23 -60.26
CA PHE A 583 -19.53 59.95 -58.87
C PHE A 583 -20.58 60.47 -57.88
N LEU A 584 -21.02 61.72 -58.02
CA LEU A 584 -22.05 62.30 -57.15
C LEU A 584 -23.40 61.59 -57.30
N ASN A 585 -23.83 61.26 -58.51
CA ASN A 585 -25.06 60.50 -58.74
C ASN A 585 -24.98 59.09 -58.13
N GLY A 586 -23.82 58.41 -58.25
CA GLY A 586 -23.57 57.13 -57.59
C GLY A 586 -23.70 57.22 -56.07
N LYS A 587 -23.16 58.28 -55.45
CA LYS A 587 -23.30 58.51 -54.01
C LYS A 587 -24.72 58.86 -53.58
N ILE A 588 -25.48 59.61 -54.39
CA ILE A 588 -26.91 59.86 -54.15
C ILE A 588 -27.69 58.54 -54.18
N SER A 589 -27.43 57.66 -55.16
CA SER A 589 -28.06 56.34 -55.24
C SER A 589 -27.68 55.41 -54.09
N GLU A 590 -26.42 55.45 -53.62
CA GLU A 590 -26.00 54.71 -52.42
C GLU A 590 -26.75 55.18 -51.17
N ILE A 591 -26.88 56.49 -50.95
CA ILE A 591 -27.65 57.06 -49.83
C ILE A 591 -29.11 56.64 -49.91
N GLU A 592 -29.70 56.71 -51.11
CA GLU A 592 -31.08 56.30 -51.36
C GLU A 592 -31.28 54.81 -51.02
N CYS A 593 -30.37 53.94 -51.47
CA CYS A 593 -30.39 52.53 -51.13
C CYS A 593 -30.28 52.31 -49.60
N ASP A 594 -29.35 52.96 -48.94
CA ASP A 594 -29.13 52.84 -47.48
C ASP A 594 -30.34 53.31 -46.67
N VAL A 595 -30.96 54.44 -47.04
CA VAL A 595 -32.16 54.96 -46.37
C VAL A 595 -33.38 54.06 -46.59
N PHE A 596 -33.56 53.51 -47.80
CA PHE A 596 -34.63 52.54 -48.06
C PHE A 596 -34.38 51.19 -47.35
N ASN A 597 -33.14 50.73 -47.28
CA ASN A 597 -32.78 49.54 -46.51
C ASN A 597 -33.12 49.71 -45.02
N ILE A 598 -32.81 50.87 -44.42
CA ILE A 598 -33.21 51.16 -43.03
C ILE A 598 -34.74 51.14 -42.90
N ARG A 599 -35.47 51.79 -43.81
CA ARG A 599 -36.94 51.80 -43.79
C ARG A 599 -37.53 50.39 -43.80
N ASP A 600 -36.98 49.50 -44.63
CA ASP A 600 -37.49 48.14 -44.76
C ASP A 600 -37.03 47.25 -43.59
N PHE A 601 -35.84 47.47 -43.03
CA PHE A 601 -35.40 46.81 -41.81
C PHE A 601 -36.23 47.20 -40.57
N LEU A 602 -36.73 48.43 -40.47
CA LEU A 602 -37.62 48.87 -39.38
C LEU A 602 -38.98 48.14 -39.34
N LYS A 603 -39.35 47.42 -40.41
CA LYS A 603 -40.59 46.63 -40.49
C LYS A 603 -40.42 45.18 -40.02
N ILE A 604 -39.18 44.76 -39.72
CA ILE A 604 -38.89 43.39 -39.31
C ILE A 604 -39.30 43.19 -37.85
N ASP A 605 -40.07 42.13 -37.60
CA ASP A 605 -40.38 41.68 -36.25
C ASP A 605 -39.22 40.85 -35.68
N LEU A 606 -38.66 41.32 -34.55
CA LEU A 606 -37.58 40.67 -33.82
C LEU A 606 -38.09 39.76 -32.69
N SER A 607 -39.41 39.63 -32.53
CA SER A 607 -40.02 38.75 -31.54
C SER A 607 -39.61 37.31 -31.77
N GLY A 608 -39.06 36.68 -30.72
CA GLY A 608 -38.61 35.28 -30.77
C GLY A 608 -37.25 35.04 -31.44
N LYS A 609 -36.49 36.10 -31.77
CA LYS A 609 -35.10 35.98 -32.23
C LYS A 609 -34.13 35.87 -31.05
N ASP A 610 -32.99 35.22 -31.29
CA ASP A 610 -31.92 35.04 -30.32
C ASP A 610 -31.16 36.35 -30.04
N LEU A 611 -30.53 36.44 -28.86
CA LEU A 611 -29.80 37.62 -28.41
C LEU A 611 -28.73 38.07 -29.42
N SER A 612 -27.95 37.13 -29.97
CA SER A 612 -26.91 37.45 -30.96
C SER A 612 -27.49 38.09 -32.22
N MET A 613 -28.60 37.56 -32.73
CA MET A 613 -29.25 38.12 -33.92
C MET A 613 -29.83 39.50 -33.66
N VAL A 614 -30.53 39.72 -32.54
CA VAL A 614 -31.08 41.04 -32.18
C VAL A 614 -29.98 42.08 -32.01
N LYS A 615 -28.90 41.73 -31.31
CA LYS A 615 -27.76 42.63 -31.10
C LYS A 615 -27.07 43.01 -32.42
N ASN A 616 -26.79 42.03 -33.27
CA ASN A 616 -26.19 42.26 -34.59
C ASN A 616 -27.10 43.11 -35.49
N PHE A 617 -28.41 42.90 -35.41
CA PHE A 617 -29.39 43.68 -36.15
C PHE A 617 -29.37 45.15 -35.74
N ASN A 618 -29.38 45.43 -34.43
CA ASN A 618 -29.24 46.79 -33.88
C ASN A 618 -27.94 47.46 -34.33
N GLU A 619 -26.81 46.75 -34.30
CA GLU A 619 -25.52 47.27 -34.75
C GLU A 619 -25.49 47.57 -36.24
N LYS A 620 -26.08 46.68 -37.07
CA LYS A 620 -26.17 46.87 -38.52
C LYS A 620 -27.04 48.07 -38.90
N LEU A 621 -28.18 48.26 -38.22
CA LEU A 621 -29.04 49.43 -38.43
C LEU A 621 -28.30 50.74 -38.21
N LEU A 622 -27.56 50.85 -37.11
CA LEU A 622 -26.77 52.04 -36.79
C LEU A 622 -25.58 52.23 -37.75
N ALA A 623 -24.97 51.15 -38.23
CA ALA A 623 -23.88 51.24 -39.21
C ALA A 623 -24.37 51.81 -40.55
N ILE A 624 -25.51 51.33 -41.05
CA ILE A 624 -26.11 51.83 -42.30
C ILE A 624 -26.52 53.31 -42.14
N GLN A 625 -27.07 53.69 -40.98
CA GLN A 625 -27.40 55.08 -40.69
C GLN A 625 -26.16 55.99 -40.79
N ARG A 626 -25.06 55.60 -40.15
CA ARG A 626 -23.80 56.36 -40.18
C ARG A 626 -23.21 56.45 -41.59
N GLN A 627 -23.32 55.38 -42.37
CA GLN A 627 -22.85 55.36 -43.76
C GLN A 627 -23.65 56.33 -44.63
N ALA A 628 -24.97 56.33 -44.51
CA ALA A 628 -25.85 57.28 -45.20
C ALA A 628 -25.53 58.73 -44.81
N ASP A 629 -25.40 59.03 -43.51
CA ASP A 629 -25.06 60.38 -43.04
C ASP A 629 -23.66 60.82 -43.51
N ALA A 630 -22.67 59.92 -43.56
CA ALA A 630 -21.33 60.23 -44.07
C ALA A 630 -21.32 60.53 -45.58
N ASN A 631 -22.08 59.77 -46.37
CA ASN A 631 -22.22 60.01 -47.80
C ASN A 631 -22.96 61.33 -48.07
N ILE A 632 -23.98 61.67 -47.27
CA ILE A 632 -24.68 62.97 -47.34
C ILE A 632 -23.70 64.11 -47.06
N ASP A 633 -22.95 64.03 -45.96
CA ASP A 633 -21.97 65.05 -45.58
C ASP A 633 -20.88 65.22 -46.65
N LEU A 634 -20.41 64.13 -47.26
CA LEU A 634 -19.47 64.16 -48.38
C LEU A 634 -20.03 64.95 -49.58
N ILE A 635 -21.26 64.65 -50.01
CA ILE A 635 -21.90 65.35 -51.13
C ILE A 635 -22.06 66.84 -50.81
N CYS A 636 -22.60 67.16 -49.64
CA CYS A 636 -22.87 68.54 -49.26
C CYS A 636 -21.59 69.36 -49.07
N LYS A 637 -20.47 68.74 -48.67
CA LYS A 637 -19.14 69.40 -48.62
C LYS A 637 -18.54 69.62 -50.00
N LEU A 638 -18.69 68.66 -50.91
CA LEU A 638 -18.14 68.75 -52.27
C LEU A 638 -18.93 69.73 -53.14
N ARG A 639 -20.26 69.74 -53.01
CA ARG A 639 -21.18 70.61 -53.76
C ARG A 639 -22.34 71.04 -52.86
N PRO A 640 -22.17 72.16 -52.12
CA PRO A 640 -23.20 72.68 -51.23
C PRO A 640 -24.51 73.00 -51.95
N GLU A 641 -24.46 73.35 -53.24
CA GLU A 641 -25.64 73.72 -54.02
C GLU A 641 -26.64 72.56 -54.14
N ILE A 642 -26.16 71.30 -54.20
CA ILE A 642 -27.00 70.10 -54.30
C ILE A 642 -27.87 69.93 -53.05
N CYS A 643 -27.36 70.30 -51.87
CA CYS A 643 -28.05 70.14 -50.60
C CYS A 643 -28.84 71.39 -50.15
N SER A 644 -28.74 72.50 -50.90
CA SER A 644 -29.32 73.78 -50.52
C SER A 644 -30.77 73.95 -51.03
N ARG A 645 -31.63 74.60 -50.24
CA ARG A 645 -33.04 74.86 -50.60
C ARG A 645 -33.25 76.12 -51.47
N GLN A 646 -32.19 76.85 -51.84
CA GLN A 646 -32.28 78.08 -52.65
C GLN A 646 -31.97 77.79 -54.13
N GLN A 647 -32.82 78.31 -55.03
CA GLN A 647 -32.64 78.23 -56.49
C GLN A 647 -31.32 78.87 -56.91
N ALA A 648 -30.39 78.07 -57.43
CA ALA A 648 -29.15 78.58 -57.99
C ALA A 648 -29.42 79.27 -59.33
N ALA A 649 -29.27 80.60 -59.34
CA ALA A 649 -29.21 81.40 -60.56
C ALA A 649 -27.98 81.00 -61.39
N THR A 650 -28.19 80.83 -62.69
CA THR A 650 -27.18 80.49 -63.69
C THR A 650 -26.09 81.57 -63.72
N GLN A 651 -24.86 81.22 -63.31
CA GLN A 651 -23.67 81.97 -63.67
C GLN A 651 -22.62 81.06 -64.30
N ASN A 652 -22.36 81.34 -65.58
CA ASN A 652 -21.22 80.86 -66.33
C ASN A 652 -19.92 81.37 -65.69
N MET A 653 -19.02 80.48 -65.26
CA MET A 653 -17.60 80.82 -65.17
C MET A 653 -16.67 79.61 -65.32
N LYS A 654 -15.86 79.70 -66.37
CA LYS A 654 -14.48 79.23 -66.60
C LYS A 654 -13.98 77.98 -65.83
N ASN A 655 -13.87 76.90 -66.60
CA ASN A 655 -12.93 75.80 -66.39
C ASN A 655 -11.48 76.32 -66.36
N THR A 656 -10.96 76.62 -65.17
CA THR A 656 -9.51 76.64 -64.92
C THR A 656 -9.27 76.59 -63.42
N GLU A 657 -9.44 75.40 -62.81
CA GLU A 657 -8.79 75.02 -61.52
C GLU A 657 -9.18 73.62 -61.00
N LEU A 658 -9.80 72.74 -61.80
CA LEU A 658 -10.12 71.37 -61.35
C LEU A 658 -8.94 70.39 -61.48
N SER A 659 -7.98 70.62 -62.37
CA SER A 659 -6.84 69.71 -62.62
C SER A 659 -5.80 69.68 -61.49
N ASN A 660 -5.76 70.68 -60.62
CA ASN A 660 -4.88 70.71 -59.45
C ASN A 660 -5.52 70.13 -58.18
N LEU A 661 -6.82 69.79 -58.21
CA LEU A 661 -7.51 69.08 -57.13
C LEU A 661 -7.58 67.57 -57.37
N PHE A 662 -7.63 67.13 -58.64
CA PHE A 662 -7.64 65.70 -58.99
C PHE A 662 -6.27 65.01 -58.92
N THR A 663 -5.17 65.76 -58.86
CA THR A 663 -3.82 65.20 -58.62
C THR A 663 -3.50 65.00 -57.13
N ARG A 664 -4.38 65.45 -56.22
CA ARG A 664 -4.30 65.16 -54.79
C ARG A 664 -5.39 64.20 -54.27
N SER A 665 -6.38 63.85 -55.09
CA SER A 665 -7.48 62.96 -54.66
C SER A 665 -7.21 61.47 -54.90
N ASP A 666 -6.19 61.14 -55.70
CA ASP A 666 -5.69 59.78 -55.91
C ASP A 666 -4.29 59.63 -55.27
N SER A 667 -4.18 60.07 -54.00
CA SER A 667 -2.88 60.07 -53.32
C SER A 667 -2.39 58.63 -53.20
N VAL A 668 -1.11 58.44 -53.52
CA VAL A 668 -0.38 57.20 -53.18
C VAL A 668 -0.61 56.85 -51.70
N ALA A 669 -0.81 57.84 -50.82
CA ALA A 669 -1.21 57.63 -49.43
C ALA A 669 -2.54 56.85 -49.28
N ARG A 670 -3.62 57.24 -49.97
CA ARG A 670 -4.92 56.52 -49.90
C ARG A 670 -4.84 55.11 -50.46
N GLN A 671 -4.19 54.93 -51.60
CA GLN A 671 -4.00 53.59 -52.19
C GLN A 671 -3.15 52.70 -51.25
N THR A 672 -2.11 53.28 -50.64
CA THR A 672 -1.26 52.58 -49.67
C THR A 672 -1.99 52.33 -48.34
N GLU A 673 -2.90 53.19 -47.91
CA GLU A 673 -3.72 52.99 -46.71
C GLU A 673 -4.67 51.78 -46.85
N VAL A 674 -5.19 51.56 -48.07
CA VAL A 674 -5.92 50.33 -48.42
C VAL A 674 -5.02 49.11 -48.30
N PHE A 675 -3.82 49.14 -48.88
CA PHE A 675 -2.86 48.04 -48.77
C PHE A 675 -2.43 47.78 -47.32
N TYR A 676 -2.15 48.82 -46.55
CA TYR A 676 -1.84 48.73 -45.12
C TYR A 676 -2.98 48.04 -44.37
N SER A 677 -4.24 48.40 -44.62
CA SER A 677 -5.41 47.79 -43.99
C SER A 677 -5.55 46.30 -44.35
N ILE A 678 -5.31 45.95 -45.62
CA ILE A 678 -5.32 44.55 -46.10
C ILE A 678 -4.20 43.75 -45.42
N PHE A 679 -2.98 44.27 -45.40
CA PHE A 679 -1.82 43.62 -44.78
C PHE A 679 -2.00 43.47 -43.27
N GLN A 680 -2.55 44.49 -42.59
CA GLN A 680 -2.83 44.42 -41.16
C GLN A 680 -3.87 43.34 -40.85
N PHE A 681 -4.92 43.23 -41.66
CA PHE A 681 -5.93 42.18 -41.52
C PHE A 681 -5.32 40.79 -41.73
N GLN A 682 -4.50 40.60 -42.78
CA GLN A 682 -3.82 39.34 -43.06
C GLN A 682 -2.86 38.93 -41.94
N LEU A 683 -2.04 39.86 -41.45
CA LEU A 683 -1.11 39.61 -40.35
C LEU A 683 -1.83 39.26 -39.04
N ASN A 684 -2.90 39.99 -38.70
CA ASN A 684 -3.72 39.70 -37.52
C ASN A 684 -4.39 38.32 -37.59
N ARG A 685 -4.80 37.88 -38.80
CA ARG A 685 -5.34 36.54 -39.01
C ARG A 685 -4.27 35.47 -38.79
N LEU A 686 -3.08 35.66 -39.35
CA LEU A 686 -1.96 34.71 -39.19
C LEU A 686 -1.49 34.60 -37.74
N THR A 687 -1.40 35.73 -37.02
CA THR A 687 -0.95 35.77 -35.61
C THR A 687 -1.90 35.02 -34.66
N ARG A 688 -3.17 34.86 -35.02
CA ARG A 688 -4.17 34.13 -34.23
C ARG A 688 -4.17 32.62 -34.47
N LEU A 689 -3.39 32.13 -35.44
CA LEU A 689 -3.30 30.70 -35.72
C LEU A 689 -2.43 30.01 -34.65
N PRO A 690 -2.87 28.85 -34.09
CA PRO A 690 -2.13 28.14 -33.06
C PRO A 690 -0.71 27.73 -33.46
N GLU A 691 -0.48 27.52 -34.76
CA GLU A 691 0.81 27.11 -35.32
C GLU A 691 1.87 28.21 -35.22
N VAL A 692 1.46 29.48 -35.40
CA VAL A 692 2.34 30.64 -35.25
C VAL A 692 2.73 30.86 -33.78
N ALA A 693 1.83 30.54 -32.84
CA ALA A 693 2.12 30.62 -31.40
C ALA A 693 3.06 29.51 -30.89
N LYS A 694 3.13 28.37 -31.59
CA LYS A 694 3.95 27.22 -31.21
C LYS A 694 5.33 27.18 -31.87
N ASN A 695 5.55 27.96 -32.93
CA ASN A 695 6.81 28.01 -33.67
C ASN A 695 7.49 29.38 -33.50
N ASP A 696 8.61 29.39 -32.77
CA ASP A 696 9.37 30.61 -32.47
C ASP A 696 9.88 31.33 -33.72
N GLU A 697 10.20 30.61 -34.81
CA GLU A 697 10.65 31.21 -36.06
C GLU A 697 9.52 32.00 -36.75
N LEU A 698 8.32 31.41 -36.82
CA LEU A 698 7.13 32.06 -37.38
C LEU A 698 6.69 33.26 -36.54
N ARG A 699 6.82 33.16 -35.21
CA ARG A 699 6.54 34.28 -34.29
C ARG A 699 7.47 35.46 -34.54
N ILE A 700 8.78 35.23 -34.63
CA ILE A 700 9.78 36.28 -34.91
C ILE A 700 9.55 36.91 -36.29
N GLU A 701 9.20 36.11 -37.30
CA GLU A 701 8.91 36.60 -38.65
C GLU A 701 7.63 37.46 -38.69
N THR A 702 6.62 37.09 -37.90
CA THR A 702 5.37 37.87 -37.72
C THR A 702 5.62 39.20 -37.00
N GLU A 703 6.46 39.22 -35.96
CA GLU A 703 6.85 40.44 -35.24
C GLU A 703 7.66 41.40 -36.13
N ARG A 704 8.58 40.88 -36.96
CA ARG A 704 9.32 41.69 -37.94
C ARG A 704 8.39 42.32 -38.98
N LEU A 705 7.40 41.56 -39.46
CA LEU A 705 6.39 42.07 -40.39
C LEU A 705 5.51 43.15 -39.76
N ALA A 706 5.15 43.01 -38.48
CA ALA A 706 4.42 44.04 -37.75
C ALA A 706 5.21 45.36 -37.69
N HIS A 707 6.51 45.29 -37.40
CA HIS A 707 7.37 46.47 -37.40
C HIS A 707 7.45 47.15 -38.78
N GLN A 708 7.59 46.37 -39.86
CA GLN A 708 7.62 46.93 -41.22
C GLN A 708 6.27 47.56 -41.61
N LEU A 709 5.17 47.01 -41.11
CA LEU A 709 3.83 47.56 -41.31
C LEU A 709 3.66 48.91 -40.59
N ASP A 710 4.22 49.04 -39.39
CA ASP A 710 4.25 50.31 -38.65
C ASP A 710 5.12 51.37 -39.36
N GLU A 711 6.27 50.98 -39.93
CA GLU A 711 7.08 51.87 -40.76
C GLU A 711 6.31 52.37 -42.00
N LEU A 712 5.57 51.47 -42.66
CA LEU A 712 4.71 51.83 -43.79
C LEU A 712 3.63 52.84 -43.36
N LYS A 713 3.01 52.64 -42.19
CA LYS A 713 2.02 53.57 -41.63
C LYS A 713 2.59 54.97 -41.38
N VAL A 714 3.82 55.04 -40.87
CA VAL A 714 4.53 56.32 -40.68
C VAL A 714 4.80 56.97 -42.03
N ALA A 715 5.23 56.20 -43.03
CA ALA A 715 5.48 56.72 -44.38
C ALA A 715 4.20 57.23 -45.09
N ILE A 716 3.06 56.56 -44.88
CA ILE A 716 1.73 57.02 -45.34
C ILE A 716 1.36 58.33 -44.65
N SER A 717 1.52 58.41 -43.33
CA SER A 717 1.22 59.61 -42.55
C SER A 717 2.07 60.81 -42.99
N LEU A 718 3.31 60.56 -43.38
CA LEU A 718 4.18 61.57 -43.99
C LEU A 718 3.66 61.97 -45.38
N LEU A 719 3.23 61.05 -46.25
CA LEU A 719 2.66 61.41 -47.57
C LEU A 719 1.43 62.32 -47.49
N ASP A 720 0.65 62.26 -46.39
CA ASP A 720 -0.51 63.12 -46.14
C ASP A 720 -0.16 64.49 -45.52
N GLY A 721 1.11 64.75 -45.23
CA GLY A 721 1.59 66.01 -44.66
C GLY A 721 1.44 67.20 -45.60
N LYS A 722 0.81 68.29 -45.14
CA LYS A 722 0.47 69.46 -45.97
C LYS A 722 1.66 70.29 -46.50
N ASN A 723 2.89 70.07 -46.02
CA ASN A 723 4.08 70.91 -46.28
C ASN A 723 5.31 70.13 -46.79
N ILE A 724 5.16 69.30 -47.81
CA ILE A 724 6.26 68.49 -48.36
C ILE A 724 6.67 69.02 -49.74
N THR A 725 7.97 69.19 -49.95
CA THR A 725 8.49 69.60 -51.27
C THR A 725 8.26 68.51 -52.31
N GLN A 726 8.10 68.89 -53.58
CA GLN A 726 7.80 67.94 -54.66
C GLN A 726 8.91 66.88 -54.85
N GLU A 727 10.17 67.23 -54.56
CA GLU A 727 11.28 66.29 -54.56
C GLU A 727 11.15 65.25 -53.44
N THR A 728 10.85 65.69 -52.21
CA THR A 728 10.64 64.82 -51.05
C THR A 728 9.42 63.91 -51.26
N TYR A 729 8.33 64.43 -51.83
CA TYR A 729 7.14 63.63 -52.16
C TYR A 729 7.49 62.50 -53.15
N SER A 730 8.26 62.78 -54.19
CA SER A 730 8.67 61.77 -55.18
C SER A 730 9.56 60.65 -54.59
N LYS A 731 10.45 61.00 -53.64
CA LYS A 731 11.29 60.03 -52.91
C LYS A 731 10.43 59.15 -51.99
N LEU A 732 9.48 59.76 -51.29
CA LEU A 732 8.59 59.08 -50.34
C LEU A 732 7.64 58.12 -51.07
N VAL A 733 7.09 58.51 -52.23
CA VAL A 733 6.28 57.63 -53.09
C VAL A 733 7.06 56.39 -53.54
N LYS A 734 8.33 56.56 -53.96
CA LYS A 734 9.19 55.41 -54.34
C LYS A 734 9.47 54.48 -53.16
N GLN A 735 9.71 55.03 -51.97
CA GLN A 735 9.93 54.27 -50.75
C GLN A 735 8.68 53.47 -50.36
N VAL A 736 7.51 54.12 -50.36
CA VAL A 736 6.23 53.50 -50.01
C VAL A 736 5.88 52.36 -50.97
N ASN A 737 6.00 52.58 -52.28
CA ASN A 737 5.76 51.52 -53.26
C ASN A 737 6.72 50.33 -53.10
N ARG A 738 7.97 50.58 -52.71
CA ARG A 738 8.94 49.51 -52.40
C ARG A 738 8.52 48.73 -51.15
N GLN A 739 8.15 49.42 -50.08
CA GLN A 739 7.70 48.79 -48.83
C GLN A 739 6.41 47.98 -49.01
N VAL A 740 5.43 48.48 -49.77
CA VAL A 740 4.20 47.73 -50.09
C VAL A 740 4.53 46.40 -50.77
N LYS A 741 5.45 46.42 -51.74
CA LYS A 741 5.88 45.20 -52.42
C LYS A 741 6.62 44.24 -51.48
N GLU A 742 7.59 44.73 -50.71
CA GLU A 742 8.36 43.90 -49.78
C GLU A 742 7.47 43.23 -48.71
N ILE A 743 6.49 43.96 -48.17
CA ILE A 743 5.55 43.44 -47.17
C ILE A 743 4.61 42.40 -47.80
N SER A 744 4.10 42.68 -49.00
CA SER A 744 3.25 41.74 -49.75
C SER A 744 3.97 40.41 -49.99
N ASP A 745 5.20 40.45 -50.51
CA ASP A 745 5.98 39.24 -50.82
C ASP A 745 6.24 38.41 -49.55
N LYS A 746 6.61 39.07 -48.44
CA LYS A 746 6.83 38.40 -47.16
C LYS A 746 5.57 37.82 -46.54
N LEU A 747 4.42 38.48 -46.66
CA LEU A 747 3.14 37.95 -46.19
C LEU A 747 2.72 36.70 -46.97
N ILE A 748 2.99 36.65 -48.28
CA ILE A 748 2.76 35.46 -49.11
C ILE A 748 3.65 34.31 -48.60
N THR A 749 4.96 34.55 -48.44
CA THR A 749 5.89 33.53 -47.93
C THR A 749 5.52 33.04 -46.53
N LEU A 750 5.11 33.94 -45.63
CA LEU A 750 4.68 33.57 -44.28
C LEU A 750 3.42 32.70 -44.31
N ASN A 751 2.44 33.05 -45.16
CA ASN A 751 1.21 32.28 -45.32
C ASN A 751 1.48 30.87 -45.89
N GLU A 752 2.44 30.73 -46.81
CA GLU A 752 2.89 29.44 -47.33
C GLU A 752 3.57 28.59 -46.25
N LYS A 753 4.48 29.17 -45.43
CA LYS A 753 5.13 28.46 -44.32
C LYS A 753 4.12 27.99 -43.27
N VAL A 754 3.14 28.82 -42.93
CA VAL A 754 2.05 28.45 -42.00
C VAL A 754 1.19 27.34 -42.59
N SER A 755 0.89 27.38 -43.88
CA SER A 755 0.12 26.30 -44.53
C SER A 755 0.87 24.96 -44.56
N LEU A 756 2.20 24.98 -44.58
CA LEU A 756 3.04 23.78 -44.52
C LEU A 756 3.23 23.24 -43.10
N SER A 757 3.17 24.09 -42.06
CA SER A 757 3.25 23.66 -40.65
C SER A 757 2.00 22.94 -40.16
N GLY A 758 0.82 23.23 -40.74
CA GLY A 758 -0.44 22.60 -40.37
C GLY A 758 -0.70 21.22 -40.98
N ASN A 759 0.13 20.80 -41.93
CA ASN A 759 0.05 19.48 -42.59
C ASN A 759 1.07 18.45 -42.03
N ARG A 760 1.74 18.75 -40.91
CA ARG A 760 2.57 17.84 -40.12
C ARG A 760 2.02 17.72 -38.71
#